data_AF-A0A350XHX9-F1
#
_entry.id   AF-A0A350XHX9-F1
#
_cell.length_a   1.000
_cell.length_b   1.000
_cell.length_c   1.000
_cell.angle_alpha   90.00
_cell.angle_beta   90.00
_cell.angle_gamma   90.00
#
_symmetry.space_group_name_H-M   'P 1'
#
loop_
_entity.id
_entity.type
_entity.pdbx_description
1 polymer ?
#
loop_
_entity_poly.entity_id
_entity_poly.type
_entity_poly.pdbx_seq_one_letter_code
_entity_poly.pdbx_strand_id
1 'polypeptide(L)'
;MVRYRIGILASCGAIAYTLSLTTTTLAQIIPDNSLGAERSIVTPNVPHQGALSDRIDGGAIRGSNLFHSFQDFNVGNLQRVYFANPTGIENILGRVTGSQASQILGTLGVLGSANLYLINPNGIIFGKNARLDISGSFFASTARNLVLENGYQFGTENPGAPPLLTVNVRPGLGDWLPASGAIANSGNLSVGQNLTLVGNNLDLQGQLQAGGNLTLQATNNLRVRDSISDAFIASAGQQLLFQGNKLDIFALNHPASGFFSGQNMTFRSANPIGANAHFYSGGNFNLENINGDRGDLSSDDDPIIRASGDVSFNSYTGASLHIFAGGSVNIDRILITGTEPANFINETVTLSDGVTTVTINGNLTPTVDIRAGTTNFNPPGITGATTGFSAPPNPNGTATSANITINRIIAPGGLVFLTNQYQPNPALSGDITVNNLIATAAAAGGGNVVIDSRGRIVTPNFLDTSGADYSTNPARYISRGGDMTLIALGDIFMPPSSRIFSEGIVGGNITLRSQSAIIQAPTASGNSYIESATYGAGQGGDVNLNAPTISLSNFVQSNVRRGAPGSGGRLIITANSLQGNGAILSNVTRGGNGGNVIINADAISLDRSVVGSETFSPNGGKAGDVEINANTFVATNGGQVRSFTGGIGDAGNVTVSVLDSITLTGTNGGVFSGFSSDVRRDAVGNAGAIAIETGSLSMARGAQIRGTTLGRGNAGRIEIEATRSIALDGGILVTIPNRPEPVPITTAIVSEVTPGSQGQGNLIEINTGQLSVSNGAGISASTVSSGNAGSILINASESVSFDGNPGAPFFPSGAFVGTLAGASGQGGTLTINTPSLSVTNGAQLEAVTESRGNAGNININASESILLSGADTGVFSNTTPASTGNGGNISIDPAQIEIRNGAAISVDSQGSGTGGNIEVEANRLTLDNGARISAETASTDGGNISLELPDLLVLRRESQISTTAGKAGSSGDGGNITIDTGFLVAFPQENSDITANAFLGRGGNVDINATSIFGLALRSQPTPLSDITASSQFGVSGTVSINTPDVDPGSGLVSLPEQVSDPSDQVIVGCAAEGNSFTITGRGGLPENPTAAITVARSQTVWQDLRDFSSANEPANTSPQNPPSSISQSKVQIIEATGWVVNEKGQVELVARLPNGTTVRPGFQFPDCKDLQNMR
;
A
#
# COMPACT_ATOMS: atom_id res chain seq x y z
N MET A 1 49.98 20.85 -19.03
CA MET A 1 51.19 21.70 -19.10
C MET A 1 52.38 20.79 -18.82
N VAL A 2 53.49 20.88 -19.61
CA VAL A 2 54.79 20.16 -19.50
C VAL A 2 54.76 18.67 -19.95
N ARG A 3 55.13 18.32 -21.20
CA ARG A 3 56.44 18.15 -21.90
C ARG A 3 57.12 16.75 -21.75
N TYR A 4 57.18 16.06 -22.90
CA TYR A 4 58.20 15.12 -23.44
C TYR A 4 58.71 13.91 -22.62
N ARG A 5 58.65 12.72 -23.23
CA ARG A 5 59.86 11.97 -23.67
C ARG A 5 59.53 10.78 -24.57
N ILE A 6 60.13 10.80 -25.77
CA ILE A 6 60.39 9.67 -26.66
C ILE A 6 61.58 8.89 -26.06
N GLY A 7 61.51 7.55 -26.08
CA GLY A 7 62.59 6.65 -25.65
C GLY A 7 62.50 5.31 -26.36
N ILE A 8 63.40 5.14 -27.33
CA ILE A 8 63.74 3.90 -28.04
C ILE A 8 64.65 3.04 -27.14
N LEU A 9 64.48 1.72 -27.09
CA LEU A 9 65.50 0.68 -27.41
C LEU A 9 65.11 -0.74 -26.90
N ALA A 10 65.08 -1.65 -27.88
CA ALA A 10 65.73 -2.96 -27.95
C ALA A 10 65.55 -4.02 -26.84
N SER A 11 65.15 -5.22 -27.27
CA SER A 11 65.93 -6.43 -26.97
C SER A 11 65.94 -7.39 -28.17
N CYS A 12 67.14 -7.93 -28.40
CA CYS A 12 67.59 -8.78 -29.49
C CYS A 12 67.20 -10.25 -29.31
N GLY A 13 67.23 -11.02 -30.41
CA GLY A 13 67.95 -12.32 -30.38
C GLY A 13 67.41 -13.48 -31.21
N ALA A 14 68.03 -13.69 -32.39
CA ALA A 14 68.27 -14.95 -33.13
C ALA A 14 67.06 -15.68 -33.78
N ILE A 15 66.84 -15.59 -35.10
CA ILE A 15 67.53 -16.28 -36.23
C ILE A 15 67.26 -17.80 -36.29
N ALA A 16 66.42 -18.21 -37.24
CA ALA A 16 66.66 -19.37 -38.12
C ALA A 16 65.74 -19.25 -39.36
N TYR A 17 66.17 -18.47 -40.34
CA TYR A 17 65.68 -18.60 -41.72
C TYR A 17 66.20 -19.93 -42.26
N THR A 18 65.34 -20.93 -42.35
CA THR A 18 65.58 -22.09 -43.22
C THR A 18 64.66 -21.95 -44.41
N LEU A 19 65.26 -21.69 -45.58
CA LEU A 19 64.62 -21.96 -46.86
C LEU A 19 64.27 -23.45 -46.89
N SER A 20 63.02 -23.78 -46.58
CA SER A 20 62.45 -25.06 -46.95
C SER A 20 62.00 -24.94 -48.41
N LEU A 21 62.78 -25.57 -49.29
CA LEU A 21 62.25 -26.15 -50.51
C LEU A 21 61.07 -27.05 -50.10
N THR A 22 59.85 -26.52 -50.13
CA THR A 22 58.66 -27.34 -49.98
C THR A 22 58.44 -28.05 -51.31
N THR A 23 58.84 -29.31 -51.34
CA THR A 23 58.29 -30.28 -52.29
C THR A 23 56.78 -30.16 -52.24
N THR A 24 56.13 -29.88 -53.36
CA THR A 24 54.68 -30.04 -53.48
C THR A 24 54.35 -31.49 -53.17
N THR A 25 53.96 -31.79 -51.94
CA THR A 25 53.40 -33.10 -51.58
C THR A 25 52.10 -33.22 -52.35
N LEU A 26 52.12 -34.02 -53.43
CA LEU A 26 50.90 -34.44 -54.11
C LEU A 26 49.96 -35.01 -53.05
N ALA A 27 48.69 -34.59 -53.08
CA ALA A 27 47.67 -35.24 -52.27
C ALA A 27 47.67 -36.73 -52.61
N GLN A 28 47.90 -37.58 -51.60
CA GLN A 28 48.05 -39.01 -51.78
C GLN A 28 47.05 -39.74 -50.88
N ILE A 29 46.24 -40.60 -51.51
CA ILE A 29 45.41 -41.61 -50.84
C ILE A 29 46.12 -42.95 -51.05
N ILE A 30 46.66 -43.50 -49.97
CA ILE A 30 47.44 -44.74 -50.00
C ILE A 30 46.70 -45.77 -49.16
N PRO A 31 46.03 -46.77 -49.78
CA PRO A 31 45.53 -47.94 -49.05
C PRO A 31 46.64 -48.68 -48.32
N ASP A 32 46.35 -49.21 -47.13
CA ASP A 32 47.23 -50.17 -46.46
C ASP A 32 46.81 -51.63 -46.75
N ASN A 33 47.56 -52.59 -46.21
CA ASN A 33 47.28 -54.02 -46.38
C ASN A 33 46.57 -54.67 -45.18
N SER A 34 46.09 -53.90 -44.20
CA SER A 34 45.51 -54.41 -42.94
C SER A 34 44.15 -55.11 -43.09
N LEU A 35 43.48 -54.94 -44.25
CA LEU A 35 42.26 -55.66 -44.62
C LEU A 35 42.54 -56.91 -45.50
N GLY A 36 43.80 -57.25 -45.76
CA GLY A 36 44.18 -58.43 -46.53
C GLY A 36 43.65 -58.42 -47.98
N ALA A 37 42.96 -59.49 -48.39
CA ALA A 37 42.38 -59.61 -49.73
C ALA A 37 41.24 -58.61 -49.99
N GLU A 38 40.64 -58.05 -48.93
CA GLU A 38 39.56 -57.08 -48.97
C GLU A 38 40.08 -55.63 -48.87
N ARG A 39 41.32 -55.38 -49.28
CA ARG A 39 41.95 -54.04 -49.20
C ARG A 39 41.17 -52.96 -49.95
N SER A 40 41.31 -51.71 -49.50
CA SER A 40 40.81 -50.54 -50.22
C SER A 40 41.52 -50.38 -51.57
N ILE A 41 40.80 -49.94 -52.59
CA ILE A 41 41.32 -49.73 -53.94
C ILE A 41 41.01 -48.28 -54.34
N VAL A 42 42.00 -47.54 -54.82
CA VAL A 42 41.80 -46.17 -55.34
C VAL A 42 41.90 -46.22 -56.86
N THR A 43 40.81 -45.85 -57.53
CA THR A 43 40.72 -45.73 -58.99
C THR A 43 40.74 -44.24 -59.36
N PRO A 44 41.87 -43.71 -59.89
CA PRO A 44 41.96 -42.28 -60.18
C PRO A 44 41.19 -41.88 -61.45
N ASN A 45 40.83 -40.59 -61.54
CA ASN A 45 40.26 -39.96 -62.75
C ASN A 45 38.95 -40.60 -63.29
N VAL A 46 38.06 -41.04 -62.41
CA VAL A 46 36.71 -41.52 -62.73
C VAL A 46 35.77 -40.32 -62.96
N PRO A 47 35.07 -40.22 -64.11
CA PRO A 47 34.08 -39.16 -64.33
C PRO A 47 32.90 -39.25 -63.35
N HIS A 48 32.60 -38.15 -62.65
CA HIS A 48 31.44 -38.01 -61.78
C HIS A 48 30.88 -36.58 -61.85
N GLN A 49 29.57 -36.44 -62.14
CA GLN A 49 28.89 -35.14 -62.29
C GLN A 49 29.69 -34.11 -63.12
N GLY A 50 30.18 -34.53 -64.29
CA GLY A 50 30.87 -33.64 -65.22
C GLY A 50 32.31 -33.25 -64.88
N ALA A 51 32.94 -33.81 -63.83
CA ALA A 51 34.37 -33.63 -63.55
C ALA A 51 35.06 -34.96 -63.22
N LEU A 52 36.40 -34.98 -63.26
CA LEU A 52 37.20 -36.13 -62.84
C LEU A 52 37.24 -36.21 -61.31
N SER A 53 37.20 -37.44 -60.79
CA SER A 53 37.27 -37.74 -59.37
C SER A 53 38.01 -39.04 -59.11
N ASP A 54 38.65 -39.19 -57.96
CA ASP A 54 39.22 -40.47 -57.55
C ASP A 54 38.17 -41.27 -56.79
N ARG A 55 37.90 -42.49 -57.24
CA ARG A 55 36.90 -43.38 -56.63
C ARG A 55 37.57 -44.40 -55.75
N ILE A 56 37.09 -44.55 -54.51
CA ILE A 56 37.53 -45.55 -53.56
C ILE A 56 36.56 -46.74 -53.65
N ASP A 57 37.09 -47.86 -54.13
CA ASP A 57 36.43 -49.16 -54.27
C ASP A 57 37.06 -50.20 -53.31
N GLY A 58 36.63 -51.46 -53.37
CA GLY A 58 37.14 -52.54 -52.50
C GLY A 58 36.62 -52.42 -51.08
N GLY A 59 37.42 -52.86 -50.09
CA GLY A 59 37.04 -52.85 -48.67
C GLY A 59 36.35 -54.15 -48.19
N ALA A 60 36.30 -54.33 -46.87
CA ALA A 60 35.69 -55.50 -46.23
C ALA A 60 34.22 -55.21 -45.90
N ILE A 61 33.27 -56.01 -46.42
CA ILE A 61 31.83 -55.84 -46.16
C ILE A 61 31.39 -56.76 -45.03
N ARG A 62 30.72 -56.23 -44.01
CA ARG A 62 30.08 -56.99 -42.92
C ARG A 62 28.68 -56.45 -42.66
N GLY A 63 27.67 -57.15 -43.16
CA GLY A 63 26.28 -56.67 -43.11
C GLY A 63 26.13 -55.37 -43.90
N SER A 64 25.56 -54.34 -43.28
CA SER A 64 25.41 -53.00 -43.87
C SER A 64 26.65 -52.09 -43.70
N ASN A 65 27.78 -52.61 -43.21
CA ASN A 65 29.02 -51.85 -43.01
C ASN A 65 30.11 -52.22 -44.03
N LEU A 66 30.76 -51.22 -44.61
CA LEU A 66 31.91 -51.33 -45.51
C LEU A 66 33.15 -50.71 -44.85
N PHE A 67 34.20 -51.50 -44.65
CA PHE A 67 35.41 -51.05 -43.96
C PHE A 67 36.56 -50.78 -44.95
N HIS A 68 37.21 -49.63 -44.79
CA HIS A 68 38.39 -49.19 -45.52
C HIS A 68 39.53 -48.85 -44.57
N SER A 69 40.76 -49.10 -45.02
CA SER A 69 41.98 -48.77 -44.27
C SER A 69 43.01 -48.13 -45.20
N PHE A 70 43.68 -47.10 -44.70
CA PHE A 70 44.65 -46.29 -45.44
C PHE A 70 45.90 -46.05 -44.59
N GLN A 71 47.07 -46.11 -45.22
CA GLN A 71 48.28 -45.58 -44.63
C GLN A 71 48.21 -44.06 -44.57
N ASP A 72 47.89 -43.40 -45.69
CA ASP A 72 47.73 -41.95 -45.78
C ASP A 72 46.43 -41.62 -46.52
N PHE A 73 45.71 -40.60 -46.04
CA PHE A 73 44.44 -40.17 -46.63
C PHE A 73 44.40 -38.64 -46.74
N ASN A 74 44.68 -38.12 -47.93
CA ASN A 74 44.68 -36.69 -48.22
C ASN A 74 43.88 -36.40 -49.50
N VAL A 75 43.10 -35.33 -49.49
CA VAL A 75 42.34 -34.81 -50.65
C VAL A 75 42.92 -33.45 -51.00
N GLY A 76 43.52 -33.32 -52.17
CA GLY A 76 44.17 -32.11 -52.65
C GLY A 76 43.20 -30.99 -52.98
N ASN A 77 43.73 -29.78 -53.13
CA ASN A 77 42.93 -28.62 -53.48
C ASN A 77 42.23 -28.85 -54.82
N LEU A 78 40.91 -28.60 -54.89
CA LEU A 78 40.05 -28.88 -56.05
C LEU A 78 39.94 -30.37 -56.46
N GLN A 79 40.67 -31.29 -55.81
CA GLN A 79 40.53 -32.73 -56.05
C GLN A 79 39.16 -33.19 -55.54
N ARG A 80 38.54 -34.12 -56.24
CA ARG A 80 37.28 -34.76 -55.82
C ARG A 80 37.54 -36.23 -55.54
N VAL A 81 37.15 -36.71 -54.37
CA VAL A 81 37.37 -38.09 -53.92
C VAL A 81 36.05 -38.65 -53.42
N TYR A 82 35.66 -39.81 -53.94
CA TYR A 82 34.38 -40.43 -53.62
C TYR A 82 34.51 -41.88 -53.19
N PHE A 83 33.90 -42.24 -52.06
CA PHE A 83 33.69 -43.64 -51.72
C PHE A 83 32.55 -44.24 -52.56
N ALA A 84 32.78 -45.41 -53.14
CA ALA A 84 31.72 -46.19 -53.75
C ALA A 84 30.71 -46.63 -52.68
N ASN A 85 29.42 -46.64 -53.03
CA ASN A 85 28.36 -47.14 -52.16
C ASN A 85 27.64 -48.34 -52.81
N PRO A 86 28.15 -49.57 -52.60
CA PRO A 86 27.49 -50.78 -53.08
C PRO A 86 26.07 -50.94 -52.50
N THR A 87 25.19 -51.65 -53.22
CA THR A 87 23.82 -51.90 -52.75
C THR A 87 23.82 -52.61 -51.38
N GLY A 88 23.00 -52.11 -50.45
CA GLY A 88 22.86 -52.67 -49.11
C GLY A 88 23.85 -52.13 -48.07
N ILE A 89 24.78 -51.26 -48.44
CA ILE A 89 25.69 -50.59 -47.51
C ILE A 89 25.04 -49.32 -46.97
N GLU A 90 25.01 -49.21 -45.65
CA GLU A 90 24.50 -48.05 -44.90
C GLU A 90 25.63 -47.24 -44.26
N ASN A 91 26.75 -47.88 -43.88
CA ASN A 91 27.89 -47.19 -43.28
C ASN A 91 29.20 -47.58 -43.96
N ILE A 92 30.03 -46.59 -44.24
CA ILE A 92 31.39 -46.71 -44.76
C ILE A 92 32.35 -46.24 -43.67
N LEU A 93 33.27 -47.10 -43.25
CA LEU A 93 34.17 -46.88 -42.11
C LEU A 93 35.61 -46.85 -42.59
N GLY A 94 36.22 -45.68 -42.64
CA GLY A 94 37.62 -45.45 -42.97
C GLY A 94 38.49 -45.23 -41.74
N ARG A 95 39.66 -45.87 -41.69
CA ARG A 95 40.72 -45.56 -40.72
C ARG A 95 42.03 -45.20 -41.41
N VAL A 96 42.81 -44.33 -40.76
CA VAL A 96 44.17 -43.97 -41.18
C VAL A 96 45.19 -44.55 -40.18
N THR A 97 46.08 -45.42 -40.66
CA THR A 97 47.06 -46.14 -39.82
C THR A 97 48.46 -45.54 -39.88
N GLY A 98 48.73 -44.61 -40.80
CA GLY A 98 50.00 -43.90 -40.89
C GLY A 98 50.19 -42.85 -39.79
N SER A 99 51.29 -42.11 -39.89
CA SER A 99 51.69 -41.10 -38.90
C SER A 99 51.33 -39.66 -39.28
N GLN A 100 50.67 -39.46 -40.42
CA GLN A 100 50.33 -38.12 -40.92
C GLN A 100 48.87 -37.75 -40.66
N ALA A 101 48.64 -36.47 -40.42
CA ALA A 101 47.29 -35.89 -40.37
C ALA A 101 46.66 -35.87 -41.77
N SER A 102 45.34 -36.04 -41.84
CA SER A 102 44.60 -35.99 -43.10
C SER A 102 44.36 -34.56 -43.55
N GLN A 103 44.95 -34.15 -44.68
CA GLN A 103 44.73 -32.86 -45.33
C GLN A 103 43.58 -33.00 -46.35
N ILE A 104 42.41 -32.47 -46.01
CA ILE A 104 41.21 -32.46 -46.87
C ILE A 104 41.01 -31.05 -47.41
N LEU A 105 41.57 -30.77 -48.58
CA LEU A 105 41.59 -29.44 -49.22
C LEU A 105 40.60 -29.33 -50.39
N GLY A 106 40.01 -30.45 -50.82
CA GLY A 106 39.05 -30.54 -51.93
C GLY A 106 37.70 -31.15 -51.53
N THR A 107 37.02 -31.81 -52.45
CA THR A 107 35.70 -32.43 -52.20
C THR A 107 35.86 -33.89 -51.76
N LEU A 108 35.31 -34.24 -50.60
CA LEU A 108 35.18 -35.62 -50.12
C LEU A 108 33.72 -36.02 -50.16
N GLY A 109 33.39 -37.13 -50.83
CA GLY A 109 32.00 -37.55 -51.00
C GLY A 109 31.75 -39.05 -50.96
N VAL A 110 30.48 -39.41 -51.06
CA VAL A 110 29.99 -40.79 -51.14
C VAL A 110 29.05 -40.89 -52.35
N LEU A 111 29.23 -41.91 -53.19
CA LEU A 111 28.37 -42.16 -54.36
C LEU A 111 27.03 -42.80 -53.97
N GLY A 112 26.27 -42.14 -53.09
CA GLY A 112 24.98 -42.60 -52.62
C GLY A 112 24.64 -42.04 -51.23
N SER A 113 23.77 -42.73 -50.49
CA SER A 113 23.23 -42.27 -49.21
C SER A 113 23.91 -42.85 -47.95
N ALA A 114 24.97 -43.66 -48.11
CA ALA A 114 25.66 -44.24 -46.95
C ALA A 114 26.32 -43.16 -46.08
N ASN A 115 26.39 -43.44 -44.78
CA ASN A 115 27.13 -42.66 -43.80
C ASN A 115 28.63 -42.90 -43.98
N LEU A 116 29.46 -41.88 -43.74
CA LEU A 116 30.91 -41.99 -43.78
C LEU A 116 31.52 -41.69 -42.41
N TYR A 117 32.27 -42.66 -41.88
CA TYR A 117 33.05 -42.56 -40.65
C TYR A 117 34.53 -42.52 -41.03
N LEU A 118 35.28 -41.53 -40.54
CA LEU A 118 36.72 -41.41 -40.78
C LEU A 118 37.46 -41.17 -39.45
N ILE A 119 38.40 -42.05 -39.12
CA ILE A 119 39.26 -41.87 -37.94
C ILE A 119 40.73 -41.67 -38.32
N ASN A 120 41.36 -40.63 -37.76
CA ASN A 120 42.80 -40.38 -37.87
C ASN A 120 43.35 -39.76 -36.56
N PRO A 121 44.07 -40.54 -35.73
CA PRO A 121 44.70 -40.08 -34.49
C PRO A 121 45.62 -38.88 -34.59
N ASN A 122 46.23 -38.66 -35.77
CA ASN A 122 47.20 -37.60 -35.99
C ASN A 122 46.54 -36.24 -36.29
N GLY A 123 45.24 -36.23 -36.60
CA GLY A 123 44.48 -35.01 -36.92
C GLY A 123 43.82 -35.05 -38.29
N ILE A 124 42.84 -34.15 -38.48
CA ILE A 124 42.10 -33.99 -39.74
C ILE A 124 41.95 -32.48 -40.00
N ILE A 125 42.45 -32.00 -41.14
CA ILE A 125 42.48 -30.57 -41.48
C ILE A 125 41.66 -30.35 -42.75
N PHE A 126 40.55 -29.62 -42.64
CA PHE A 126 39.72 -29.18 -43.76
C PHE A 126 40.14 -27.76 -44.19
N GLY A 127 40.71 -27.64 -45.39
CA GLY A 127 41.14 -26.35 -45.94
C GLY A 127 39.99 -25.46 -46.41
N LYS A 128 40.27 -24.20 -46.80
CA LYS A 128 39.26 -23.21 -47.22
C LYS A 128 38.35 -23.68 -48.38
N ASN A 129 38.89 -24.50 -49.27
CA ASN A 129 38.16 -25.08 -50.41
C ASN A 129 37.56 -26.46 -50.14
N ALA A 130 37.70 -26.98 -48.91
CA ALA A 130 37.14 -28.27 -48.54
C ALA A 130 35.61 -28.26 -48.65
N ARG A 131 35.07 -29.33 -49.21
CA ARG A 131 33.62 -29.57 -49.34
C ARG A 131 33.31 -31.01 -49.01
N LEU A 132 32.13 -31.25 -48.44
CA LEU A 132 31.56 -32.58 -48.28
C LEU A 132 30.42 -32.76 -49.28
N ASP A 133 30.44 -33.86 -50.02
CA ASP A 133 29.35 -34.26 -50.92
C ASP A 133 28.80 -35.62 -50.44
N ILE A 134 28.09 -35.56 -49.31
CA ILE A 134 27.64 -36.74 -48.56
C ILE A 134 26.16 -36.55 -48.24
N SER A 135 25.30 -37.36 -48.87
CA SER A 135 23.85 -37.36 -48.61
C SER A 135 23.49 -38.04 -47.28
N GLY A 136 24.36 -38.92 -46.77
CA GLY A 136 24.26 -39.55 -45.45
C GLY A 136 24.81 -38.67 -44.32
N SER A 137 25.18 -39.31 -43.21
CA SER A 137 25.89 -38.68 -42.07
C SER A 137 27.40 -38.72 -42.28
N PHE A 138 28.13 -37.75 -41.74
CA PHE A 138 29.59 -37.76 -41.67
C PHE A 138 30.06 -37.71 -40.21
N PHE A 139 30.91 -38.66 -39.85
CA PHE A 139 31.57 -38.75 -38.56
C PHE A 139 33.07 -38.70 -38.75
N ALA A 140 33.76 -37.73 -38.15
CA ALA A 140 35.21 -37.65 -38.17
C ALA A 140 35.75 -37.62 -36.74
N SER A 141 36.79 -38.43 -36.45
CA SER A 141 37.39 -38.44 -35.13
C SER A 141 38.91 -38.63 -35.11
N THR A 142 39.54 -38.12 -34.06
CA THR A 142 40.94 -38.41 -33.73
C THR A 142 41.08 -39.58 -32.75
N ALA A 143 40.02 -40.33 -32.50
CA ALA A 143 40.11 -41.55 -31.71
C ALA A 143 40.97 -42.62 -32.40
N ARG A 144 41.60 -43.48 -31.59
CA ARG A 144 42.43 -44.59 -32.08
C ARG A 144 41.63 -45.77 -32.59
N ASN A 145 40.41 -45.95 -32.08
CA ASN A 145 39.58 -47.11 -32.36
C ASN A 145 38.14 -46.70 -32.56
N LEU A 146 37.45 -47.35 -33.49
CA LEU A 146 35.99 -47.36 -33.59
C LEU A 146 35.41 -48.60 -32.89
N VAL A 147 34.78 -48.43 -31.73
CA VAL A 147 34.07 -49.50 -31.01
C VAL A 147 32.71 -49.76 -31.65
N LEU A 148 32.45 -51.02 -31.98
CA LEU A 148 31.20 -51.47 -32.62
C LEU A 148 30.26 -52.14 -31.61
N GLU A 149 28.99 -52.38 -31.98
CA GLU A 149 27.95 -52.88 -31.05
C GLU A 149 28.31 -54.21 -30.35
N ASN A 150 29.07 -55.07 -31.04
CA ASN A 150 29.54 -56.35 -30.51
C ASN A 150 30.81 -56.24 -29.65
N GLY A 151 31.27 -55.02 -29.33
CA GLY A 151 32.50 -54.75 -28.59
C GLY A 151 33.79 -54.82 -29.42
N TYR A 152 33.72 -55.13 -30.72
CA TYR A 152 34.90 -55.14 -31.59
C TYR A 152 35.45 -53.72 -31.78
N GLN A 153 36.78 -53.58 -31.77
CA GLN A 153 37.48 -52.31 -31.94
C GLN A 153 38.14 -52.24 -33.31
N PHE A 154 37.61 -51.41 -34.21
CA PHE A 154 38.22 -51.12 -35.50
C PHE A 154 39.29 -50.02 -35.34
N GLY A 155 40.53 -50.44 -35.08
CA GLY A 155 41.63 -49.59 -34.59
C GLY A 155 42.74 -49.23 -35.58
N THR A 156 43.52 -48.19 -35.28
CA THR A 156 44.65 -47.70 -36.10
C THR A 156 46.02 -48.21 -35.67
N GLU A 157 46.21 -48.58 -34.40
CA GLU A 157 47.54 -48.97 -33.86
C GLU A 157 47.87 -50.45 -34.05
N ASN A 158 46.85 -51.32 -34.12
CA ASN A 158 46.99 -52.74 -34.44
C ASN A 158 45.90 -53.15 -35.46
N PRO A 159 46.01 -52.66 -36.70
CA PRO A 159 44.91 -52.73 -37.65
C PRO A 159 44.73 -54.16 -38.18
N GLY A 160 43.58 -54.78 -37.93
CA GLY A 160 43.15 -56.05 -38.52
C GLY A 160 41.80 -55.94 -39.25
N ALA A 161 41.46 -56.96 -40.05
CA ALA A 161 40.18 -57.06 -40.74
C ALA A 161 39.05 -57.41 -39.75
N PRO A 162 37.85 -56.80 -39.87
CA PRO A 162 36.70 -57.13 -39.02
C PRO A 162 36.26 -58.60 -39.18
N PRO A 163 35.79 -59.26 -38.11
CA PRO A 163 35.30 -60.64 -38.15
C PRO A 163 34.04 -60.79 -39.05
N LEU A 164 33.76 -61.99 -39.56
CA LEU A 164 32.73 -62.27 -40.59
C LEU A 164 31.26 -62.05 -40.14
N LEU A 165 31.00 -61.93 -38.83
CA LEU A 165 29.64 -61.75 -38.29
C LEU A 165 29.12 -60.34 -38.58
N THR A 166 27.80 -60.22 -38.74
CA THR A 166 27.12 -58.91 -38.87
C THR A 166 27.49 -58.04 -37.68
N VAL A 167 27.95 -56.83 -37.97
CA VAL A 167 28.27 -55.85 -36.94
C VAL A 167 27.38 -54.63 -37.20
N ASN A 168 26.77 -54.07 -36.16
CA ASN A 168 26.09 -52.78 -36.24
C ASN A 168 26.98 -51.70 -35.60
N VAL A 169 26.88 -50.47 -36.11
CA VAL A 169 27.55 -49.32 -35.49
C VAL A 169 26.59 -48.75 -34.44
N ARG A 170 27.06 -48.55 -33.20
CA ARG A 170 26.38 -47.68 -32.23
C ARG A 170 27.03 -46.32 -32.26
N PRO A 171 26.34 -45.26 -32.69
CA PRO A 171 26.70 -43.91 -32.28
C PRO A 171 26.43 -43.82 -30.77
N GLY A 172 27.46 -43.92 -29.94
CA GLY A 172 27.30 -44.00 -28.48
C GLY A 172 28.58 -43.67 -27.72
N LEU A 173 28.44 -42.73 -26.79
CA LEU A 173 29.45 -41.99 -26.03
C LEU A 173 30.14 -42.81 -24.90
N GLY A 174 30.67 -43.99 -25.21
CA GLY A 174 31.40 -44.84 -24.24
C GLY A 174 32.85 -45.11 -24.66
N ASP A 175 33.81 -44.67 -23.84
CA ASP A 175 35.26 -44.95 -23.88
C ASP A 175 36.05 -44.46 -25.11
N TRP A 176 35.54 -43.45 -25.79
CA TRP A 176 36.28 -42.72 -26.83
C TRP A 176 37.19 -41.68 -26.16
N LEU A 177 38.51 -41.90 -26.24
CA LEU A 177 39.64 -40.93 -26.25
C LEU A 177 40.78 -41.35 -25.29
N PRO A 178 42.08 -41.14 -25.65
CA PRO A 178 42.57 -40.08 -26.54
C PRO A 178 43.51 -40.52 -27.69
N ALA A 179 43.50 -39.74 -28.78
CA ALA A 179 44.73 -39.38 -29.48
C ALA A 179 44.82 -37.85 -29.67
N SER A 180 46.05 -37.33 -29.72
CA SER A 180 46.41 -35.92 -29.56
C SER A 180 46.09 -35.00 -30.75
N GLY A 181 45.74 -35.56 -31.91
CA GLY A 181 45.44 -34.79 -33.12
C GLY A 181 44.27 -33.82 -32.93
N ALA A 182 44.37 -32.66 -33.58
CA ALA A 182 43.28 -31.69 -33.67
C ALA A 182 42.47 -31.92 -34.95
N ILE A 183 41.19 -31.53 -34.93
CA ILE A 183 40.42 -31.34 -36.15
C ILE A 183 40.32 -29.84 -36.40
N ALA A 184 40.76 -29.38 -37.57
CA ALA A 184 40.67 -27.99 -37.99
C ALA A 184 39.76 -27.85 -39.20
N ASN A 185 38.90 -26.83 -39.24
CA ASN A 185 38.04 -26.54 -40.39
C ASN A 185 38.10 -25.07 -40.80
N SER A 186 38.52 -24.80 -42.02
CA SER A 186 38.37 -23.50 -42.68
C SER A 186 37.44 -23.56 -43.90
N GLY A 187 36.91 -24.73 -44.24
CA GLY A 187 36.06 -24.98 -45.40
C GLY A 187 34.55 -24.91 -45.11
N ASN A 188 33.73 -25.23 -46.11
CA ASN A 188 32.29 -25.36 -45.95
C ASN A 188 31.91 -26.84 -45.95
N LEU A 189 31.63 -27.38 -44.76
CA LEU A 189 31.30 -28.78 -44.56
C LEU A 189 29.79 -28.92 -44.42
N SER A 190 29.13 -29.49 -45.43
CA SER A 190 27.69 -29.69 -45.47
C SER A 190 27.35 -31.15 -45.74
N VAL A 191 26.40 -31.71 -44.98
CA VAL A 191 25.95 -33.11 -45.14
C VAL A 191 24.43 -33.24 -45.08
N GLY A 192 23.87 -34.26 -45.73
CA GLY A 192 22.43 -34.48 -45.80
C GLY A 192 21.78 -34.93 -44.49
N GLN A 193 22.53 -35.58 -43.59
CA GLN A 193 22.05 -36.02 -42.26
C GLN A 193 22.92 -35.45 -41.13
N ASN A 194 23.54 -36.27 -40.28
CA ASN A 194 24.27 -35.79 -39.10
C ASN A 194 25.73 -35.44 -39.44
N LEU A 195 26.24 -34.35 -38.87
CA LEU A 195 27.68 -34.00 -38.91
C LEU A 195 28.25 -34.12 -37.50
N THR A 196 29.22 -35.01 -37.31
CA THR A 196 29.86 -35.24 -36.01
C THR A 196 31.38 -35.13 -36.11
N LEU A 197 31.98 -34.22 -35.33
CA LEU A 197 33.43 -34.07 -35.22
C LEU A 197 33.85 -34.30 -33.78
N VAL A 198 34.74 -35.28 -33.55
CA VAL A 198 35.20 -35.67 -32.19
C VAL A 198 36.72 -35.67 -32.13
N GLY A 199 37.32 -34.70 -31.46
CA GLY A 199 38.77 -34.52 -31.42
C GLY A 199 39.33 -34.25 -30.03
N ASN A 200 40.66 -34.19 -29.91
CA ASN A 200 41.27 -33.63 -28.70
C ASN A 200 41.04 -32.12 -28.62
N ASN A 201 41.30 -31.42 -29.73
CA ASN A 201 40.94 -30.03 -29.94
C ASN A 201 40.17 -29.90 -31.27
N LEU A 202 39.24 -28.96 -31.32
CA LEU A 202 38.54 -28.54 -32.54
C LEU A 202 38.85 -27.05 -32.80
N ASP A 203 39.34 -26.69 -33.99
CA ASP A 203 39.57 -25.30 -34.42
C ASP A 203 38.73 -24.99 -35.66
N LEU A 204 37.71 -24.14 -35.51
CA LEU A 204 36.62 -24.01 -36.45
C LEU A 204 36.51 -22.56 -36.94
N GLN A 205 36.78 -22.36 -38.22
CA GLN A 205 36.81 -21.06 -38.90
C GLN A 205 35.93 -21.03 -40.15
N GLY A 206 35.58 -22.21 -40.67
CA GLY A 206 34.67 -22.39 -41.80
C GLY A 206 33.25 -22.76 -41.39
N GLN A 207 32.37 -22.93 -42.37
CA GLN A 207 30.96 -23.23 -42.16
C GLN A 207 30.73 -24.73 -41.90
N LEU A 208 29.76 -25.04 -41.04
CA LEU A 208 29.35 -26.39 -40.66
C LEU A 208 27.83 -26.50 -40.80
N GLN A 209 27.35 -27.43 -41.63
CA GLN A 209 25.92 -27.61 -41.91
C GLN A 209 25.55 -29.10 -41.89
N ALA A 210 24.46 -29.41 -41.19
CA ALA A 210 23.90 -30.76 -41.09
C ALA A 210 22.38 -30.73 -41.34
N GLY A 211 21.87 -31.61 -42.20
CA GLY A 211 20.42 -31.81 -42.34
C GLY A 211 19.76 -32.43 -41.10
N GLY A 212 20.53 -33.15 -40.28
CA GLY A 212 20.14 -33.69 -38.97
C GLY A 212 20.80 -32.94 -37.81
N ASN A 213 21.48 -33.68 -36.94
CA ASN A 213 22.20 -33.14 -35.78
C ASN A 213 23.61 -32.67 -36.15
N LEU A 214 24.05 -31.55 -35.57
CA LEU A 214 25.45 -31.11 -35.56
C LEU A 214 26.04 -31.36 -34.18
N THR A 215 27.04 -32.24 -34.08
CA THR A 215 27.68 -32.62 -32.81
C THR A 215 29.19 -32.38 -32.88
N LEU A 216 29.68 -31.43 -32.09
CA LEU A 216 31.10 -31.08 -32.01
C LEU A 216 31.59 -31.35 -30.61
N GLN A 217 32.54 -32.26 -30.46
CA GLN A 217 33.04 -32.69 -29.15
C GLN A 217 34.56 -32.64 -29.12
N ALA A 218 35.09 -31.87 -28.17
CA ALA A 218 36.49 -31.81 -27.83
C ALA A 218 36.72 -32.34 -26.41
N THR A 219 37.75 -33.13 -26.16
CA THR A 219 38.17 -33.43 -24.77
C THR A 219 38.87 -32.26 -24.10
N ASN A 220 39.50 -31.38 -24.88
CA ASN A 220 40.19 -30.22 -24.37
C ASN A 220 39.54 -28.92 -24.88
N ASN A 221 40.03 -28.32 -25.97
CA ASN A 221 39.56 -27.01 -26.43
C ASN A 221 38.73 -27.12 -27.72
N LEU A 222 37.55 -26.49 -27.74
CA LEU A 222 36.79 -26.20 -28.96
C LEU A 222 36.83 -24.69 -29.17
N ARG A 223 37.48 -24.27 -30.26
CA ARG A 223 37.68 -22.88 -30.64
C ARG A 223 36.89 -22.57 -31.91
N VAL A 224 36.13 -21.48 -31.90
CA VAL A 224 35.44 -20.92 -33.08
C VAL A 224 35.97 -19.52 -33.35
N ARG A 225 36.30 -19.20 -34.61
CA ARG A 225 36.70 -17.86 -35.05
C ARG A 225 36.02 -17.49 -36.36
N ASP A 226 35.58 -16.25 -36.49
CA ASP A 226 35.27 -15.64 -37.79
C ASP A 226 36.30 -14.56 -38.15
N SER A 227 36.07 -13.86 -39.26
CA SER A 227 36.85 -12.70 -39.67
C SER A 227 35.97 -11.67 -40.35
N ILE A 228 36.45 -10.44 -40.50
CA ILE A 228 35.73 -9.37 -41.22
C ILE A 228 35.32 -9.80 -42.65
N SER A 229 36.08 -10.70 -43.28
CA SER A 229 35.82 -11.18 -44.66
C SER A 229 35.07 -12.51 -44.76
N ASP A 230 35.17 -13.37 -43.74
CA ASP A 230 34.63 -14.73 -43.77
C ASP A 230 33.79 -14.97 -42.51
N ALA A 231 32.50 -15.24 -42.69
CA ALA A 231 31.55 -15.56 -41.62
C ALA A 231 31.68 -17.01 -41.12
N PHE A 232 31.50 -17.22 -39.82
CA PHE A 232 31.33 -18.55 -39.24
C PHE A 232 29.83 -18.88 -39.11
N ILE A 233 29.40 -19.99 -39.72
CA ILE A 233 28.01 -20.47 -39.64
C ILE A 233 28.01 -21.91 -39.15
N ALA A 234 27.29 -22.19 -38.08
CA ALA A 234 26.98 -23.55 -37.63
C ALA A 234 25.46 -23.78 -37.71
N SER A 235 25.00 -24.73 -38.54
CA SER A 235 23.59 -24.98 -38.78
C SER A 235 23.24 -26.46 -38.66
N ALA A 236 22.20 -26.77 -37.87
CA ALA A 236 21.62 -28.10 -37.75
C ALA A 236 20.13 -28.08 -38.06
N GLY A 237 19.65 -29.00 -38.91
CA GLY A 237 18.21 -29.20 -39.14
C GLY A 237 17.47 -29.74 -37.92
N GLN A 238 18.18 -30.39 -36.99
CA GLN A 238 17.67 -30.85 -35.71
C GLN A 238 18.47 -30.22 -34.56
N GLN A 239 19.16 -31.00 -33.73
CA GLN A 239 19.85 -30.52 -32.52
C GLN A 239 21.29 -30.06 -32.81
N LEU A 240 21.75 -29.06 -32.07
CA LEU A 240 23.12 -28.57 -32.10
C LEU A 240 23.77 -28.79 -30.72
N LEU A 241 24.86 -29.56 -30.68
CA LEU A 241 25.65 -29.84 -29.48
C LEU A 241 27.11 -29.44 -29.69
N PHE A 242 27.60 -28.54 -28.85
CA PHE A 242 29.03 -28.21 -28.73
C PHE A 242 29.51 -28.61 -27.34
N GLN A 243 30.54 -29.43 -27.26
CA GLN A 243 31.09 -29.91 -25.99
C GLN A 243 32.61 -29.79 -25.96
N GLY A 244 33.15 -29.32 -24.83
CA GLY A 244 34.59 -29.13 -24.62
C GLY A 244 34.96 -29.14 -23.13
N ASN A 245 36.24 -29.30 -22.79
CA ASN A 245 36.69 -28.86 -21.47
C ASN A 245 36.67 -27.32 -21.41
N LYS A 246 37.06 -26.66 -22.51
CA LYS A 246 36.90 -25.22 -22.73
C LYS A 246 36.23 -24.96 -24.09
N LEU A 247 35.24 -24.07 -24.09
CA LEU A 247 34.61 -23.53 -25.30
C LEU A 247 35.02 -22.05 -25.43
N ASP A 248 35.62 -21.71 -26.58
CA ASP A 248 36.13 -20.37 -26.89
C ASP A 248 35.60 -19.93 -28.26
N ILE A 249 34.49 -19.17 -28.25
CA ILE A 249 33.72 -18.77 -29.42
C ILE A 249 33.83 -17.26 -29.62
N PHE A 250 34.37 -16.86 -30.78
CA PHE A 250 34.44 -15.46 -31.18
C PHE A 250 33.95 -15.36 -32.63
N ALA A 251 32.67 -15.01 -32.80
CA ALA A 251 31.95 -15.08 -34.06
C ALA A 251 31.07 -13.84 -34.29
N LEU A 252 31.58 -12.65 -33.92
CA LEU A 252 30.94 -11.35 -34.15
C LEU A 252 31.83 -10.37 -34.93
N ASN A 253 32.95 -10.80 -35.53
CA ASN A 253 33.69 -9.92 -36.45
C ASN A 253 32.97 -9.78 -37.80
N HIS A 254 32.03 -10.67 -38.11
CA HIS A 254 31.21 -10.65 -39.31
C HIS A 254 29.71 -10.67 -38.96
N PRO A 255 28.88 -9.77 -39.51
CA PRO A 255 27.45 -9.65 -39.16
C PRO A 255 26.61 -10.89 -39.54
N ALA A 256 27.06 -11.66 -40.54
CA ALA A 256 26.41 -12.91 -40.95
C ALA A 256 26.82 -14.16 -40.15
N SER A 257 27.73 -14.03 -39.18
CA SER A 257 28.11 -15.16 -38.32
C SER A 257 26.97 -15.54 -37.37
N GLY A 258 26.83 -16.83 -37.06
CA GLY A 258 25.77 -17.28 -36.16
C GLY A 258 25.63 -18.79 -36.01
N PHE A 259 24.84 -19.17 -35.01
CA PHE A 259 24.53 -20.56 -34.67
C PHE A 259 23.04 -20.81 -34.83
N PHE A 260 22.67 -21.88 -35.55
CA PHE A 260 21.30 -22.21 -35.92
C PHE A 260 20.99 -23.66 -35.61
N SER A 261 19.88 -23.91 -34.92
CA SER A 261 19.36 -25.24 -34.65
C SER A 261 17.86 -25.29 -34.91
N GLY A 262 17.40 -26.32 -35.63
CA GLY A 262 15.97 -26.57 -35.82
C GLY A 262 15.24 -27.08 -34.56
N GLN A 263 15.98 -27.57 -33.57
CA GLN A 263 15.49 -27.99 -32.26
C GLN A 263 16.36 -27.38 -31.14
N ASN A 264 16.71 -28.18 -30.13
CA ASN A 264 17.49 -27.73 -28.98
C ASN A 264 18.95 -27.43 -29.35
N MET A 265 19.45 -26.36 -28.74
CA MET A 265 20.83 -25.92 -28.80
C MET A 265 21.48 -26.10 -27.43
N THR A 266 22.59 -26.82 -27.37
CA THR A 266 23.29 -27.09 -26.11
C THR A 266 24.79 -26.85 -26.25
N PHE A 267 25.33 -26.02 -25.36
CA PHE A 267 26.77 -25.89 -25.19
C PHE A 267 27.16 -26.44 -23.83
N ARG A 268 28.10 -27.38 -23.81
CA ARG A 268 28.52 -28.09 -22.60
C ARG A 268 30.01 -27.92 -22.36
N SER A 269 30.39 -27.36 -21.20
CA SER A 269 31.78 -27.05 -20.89
C SER A 269 32.12 -27.26 -19.42
N ALA A 270 33.31 -27.79 -19.13
CA ALA A 270 33.80 -27.86 -17.75
C ALA A 270 34.26 -26.50 -17.20
N ASN A 271 34.53 -25.53 -18.08
CA ASN A 271 34.92 -24.16 -17.76
C ASN A 271 33.88 -23.15 -18.31
N PRO A 272 33.84 -21.89 -17.83
CA PRO A 272 32.98 -20.87 -18.41
C PRO A 272 33.13 -20.77 -19.93
N ILE A 273 32.01 -20.68 -20.62
CA ILE A 273 31.92 -20.61 -22.07
C ILE A 273 32.17 -19.17 -22.47
N GLY A 274 33.30 -18.89 -23.13
CA GLY A 274 33.51 -17.59 -23.77
C GLY A 274 32.79 -17.58 -25.10
N ALA A 275 31.75 -16.76 -25.28
CA ALA A 275 31.01 -16.75 -26.53
C ALA A 275 30.44 -15.38 -26.92
N ASN A 276 31.11 -14.76 -27.89
CA ASN A 276 30.64 -13.57 -28.59
C ASN A 276 29.97 -14.06 -29.89
N ALA A 277 28.65 -14.24 -29.87
CA ALA A 277 27.88 -14.77 -31.00
C ALA A 277 26.37 -14.49 -30.89
N HIS A 278 25.69 -14.65 -32.02
CA HIS A 278 24.22 -14.73 -32.08
C HIS A 278 23.74 -16.17 -32.16
N PHE A 279 22.73 -16.51 -31.36
CA PHE A 279 22.19 -17.86 -31.23
C PHE A 279 20.71 -17.93 -31.61
N TYR A 280 20.36 -18.93 -32.43
CA TYR A 280 19.00 -19.15 -32.92
C TYR A 280 18.61 -20.62 -32.74
N SER A 281 17.75 -20.90 -31.75
CA SER A 281 17.27 -22.25 -31.45
C SER A 281 15.78 -22.41 -31.73
N GLY A 282 15.42 -23.40 -32.55
CA GLY A 282 14.05 -23.89 -32.76
C GLY A 282 13.51 -24.77 -31.63
N GLY A 283 14.17 -24.75 -30.46
CA GLY A 283 13.77 -25.41 -29.23
C GLY A 283 14.35 -24.66 -28.03
N ASN A 284 14.89 -25.41 -27.07
CA ASN A 284 15.53 -24.84 -25.87
C ASN A 284 16.98 -24.44 -26.14
N PHE A 285 17.44 -23.37 -25.49
CA PHE A 285 18.85 -23.00 -25.42
C PHE A 285 19.40 -23.28 -24.01
N ASN A 286 20.35 -24.20 -23.93
CA ASN A 286 20.95 -24.63 -22.67
C ASN A 286 22.46 -24.42 -22.68
N LEU A 287 22.99 -23.87 -21.58
CA LEU A 287 24.41 -23.95 -21.25
C LEU A 287 24.58 -24.86 -20.05
N GLU A 288 25.49 -25.82 -20.17
CA GLU A 288 25.64 -26.90 -19.21
C GLU A 288 27.10 -27.13 -18.82
N ASN A 289 27.32 -27.64 -17.62
CA ASN A 289 28.59 -28.24 -17.22
C ASN A 289 28.65 -29.69 -17.70
N ILE A 290 29.84 -30.31 -17.65
CA ILE A 290 30.03 -31.68 -18.15
C ILE A 290 29.16 -32.72 -17.43
N ASN A 291 28.70 -32.41 -16.21
CA ASN A 291 27.81 -33.25 -15.41
C ASN A 291 26.30 -33.01 -15.70
N GLY A 292 25.96 -32.07 -16.60
CA GLY A 292 24.59 -31.72 -16.96
C GLY A 292 23.93 -30.65 -16.08
N ASP A 293 24.64 -30.11 -15.08
CA ASP A 293 24.18 -28.92 -14.35
C ASP A 293 24.20 -27.69 -15.28
N ARG A 294 23.65 -26.55 -14.82
CA ARG A 294 23.69 -25.29 -15.58
C ARG A 294 25.09 -24.67 -15.58
N GLY A 295 25.58 -24.28 -16.76
CA GLY A 295 26.92 -23.73 -16.98
C GLY A 295 26.98 -22.20 -17.04
N ASP A 296 28.20 -21.66 -17.13
CA ASP A 296 28.47 -20.21 -17.13
C ASP A 296 28.82 -19.67 -18.52
N LEU A 297 28.36 -18.45 -18.81
CA LEU A 297 28.61 -17.69 -20.04
C LEU A 297 29.43 -16.42 -19.74
N SER A 298 30.43 -16.16 -20.57
CA SER A 298 31.19 -14.91 -20.58
C SER A 298 31.21 -14.35 -22.00
N SER A 299 30.95 -13.05 -22.16
CA SER A 299 30.99 -12.39 -23.46
C SER A 299 31.51 -10.97 -23.31
N ASP A 300 32.48 -10.58 -24.14
CA ASP A 300 32.97 -9.19 -24.17
C ASP A 300 32.04 -8.28 -25.01
N ASP A 301 31.31 -8.88 -25.96
CA ASP A 301 30.29 -8.25 -26.82
C ASP A 301 28.88 -8.72 -26.41
N ASP A 302 27.80 -8.12 -26.90
CA ASP A 302 26.42 -8.45 -26.53
C ASP A 302 25.98 -9.76 -27.20
N PRO A 303 25.76 -10.87 -26.46
CA PRO A 303 25.13 -12.04 -27.02
C PRO A 303 23.63 -11.76 -27.22
N ILE A 304 23.13 -12.12 -28.41
CA ILE A 304 21.70 -12.15 -28.70
C ILE A 304 21.27 -13.62 -28.75
N ILE A 305 20.46 -14.03 -27.77
CA ILE A 305 19.93 -15.39 -27.66
C ILE A 305 18.46 -15.37 -28.08
N ARG A 306 18.13 -16.10 -29.14
CA ARG A 306 16.75 -16.33 -29.60
C ARG A 306 16.42 -17.81 -29.54
N ALA A 307 15.39 -18.17 -28.78
CA ALA A 307 14.94 -19.54 -28.63
C ALA A 307 13.41 -19.58 -28.74
N SER A 308 12.86 -20.56 -29.46
CA SER A 308 11.41 -20.79 -29.46
C SER A 308 10.90 -21.48 -28.18
N GLY A 309 11.79 -22.14 -27.44
CA GLY A 309 11.52 -22.76 -26.15
C GLY A 309 12.16 -21.99 -24.99
N ASP A 310 12.61 -22.73 -23.98
CA ASP A 310 13.19 -22.18 -22.76
C ASP A 310 14.67 -21.78 -22.94
N VAL A 311 15.13 -20.84 -22.13
CA VAL A 311 16.54 -20.44 -22.03
C VAL A 311 17.04 -20.65 -20.60
N SER A 312 18.10 -21.45 -20.44
CA SER A 312 18.57 -21.85 -19.12
C SER A 312 20.10 -21.95 -19.04
N PHE A 313 20.68 -21.26 -18.05
CA PHE A 313 22.09 -21.35 -17.69
C PHE A 313 22.32 -20.82 -16.26
N ASN A 314 23.54 -20.97 -15.73
CA ASN A 314 23.85 -20.61 -14.34
C ASN A 314 24.18 -19.13 -14.25
N SER A 315 25.24 -18.68 -14.92
CA SER A 315 25.62 -17.27 -14.86
C SER A 315 26.02 -16.65 -16.19
N TYR A 316 25.88 -15.32 -16.27
CA TYR A 316 26.39 -14.48 -17.34
C TYR A 316 27.30 -13.38 -16.78
N THR A 317 28.44 -13.14 -17.44
CA THR A 317 29.29 -11.95 -17.24
C THR A 317 29.64 -11.32 -18.59
N GLY A 318 29.31 -10.03 -18.79
CA GLY A 318 29.62 -9.34 -20.05
C GLY A 318 29.05 -7.94 -20.18
N ALA A 319 29.11 -7.32 -21.36
CA ALA A 319 28.67 -5.94 -21.60
C ALA A 319 27.16 -5.76 -21.42
N SER A 320 26.32 -6.25 -22.34
CA SER A 320 24.85 -6.34 -22.19
C SER A 320 24.39 -7.78 -22.43
N LEU A 321 23.11 -8.08 -22.18
CA LEU A 321 22.52 -9.40 -22.44
C LEU A 321 21.12 -9.24 -23.02
N HIS A 322 20.88 -9.86 -24.18
CA HIS A 322 19.59 -9.85 -24.85
C HIS A 322 19.05 -11.28 -25.04
N ILE A 323 17.87 -11.57 -24.47
CA ILE A 323 17.21 -12.88 -24.55
C ILE A 323 15.79 -12.71 -25.06
N PHE A 324 15.46 -13.46 -26.12
CA PHE A 324 14.12 -13.61 -26.69
C PHE A 324 13.74 -15.09 -26.62
N ALA A 325 13.02 -15.48 -25.58
CA ALA A 325 12.57 -16.84 -25.33
C ALA A 325 11.07 -16.98 -25.63
N GLY A 326 10.71 -17.97 -26.45
CA GLY A 326 9.32 -18.38 -26.65
C GLY A 326 8.74 -19.11 -25.43
N GLY A 327 9.60 -19.61 -24.54
CA GLY A 327 9.25 -20.17 -23.23
C GLY A 327 9.79 -19.36 -22.06
N SER A 328 10.22 -20.06 -21.01
CA SER A 328 10.70 -19.50 -19.75
C SER A 328 12.21 -19.23 -19.76
N VAL A 329 12.64 -18.33 -18.88
CA VAL A 329 14.06 -17.98 -18.68
C VAL A 329 14.45 -18.27 -17.23
N ASN A 330 15.50 -19.08 -17.03
CA ASN A 330 16.00 -19.46 -15.71
C ASN A 330 17.52 -19.25 -15.60
N ILE A 331 17.92 -18.23 -14.84
CA ILE A 331 19.33 -17.84 -14.67
C ILE A 331 19.61 -17.61 -13.19
N ASP A 332 20.73 -18.12 -12.66
CA ASP A 332 21.11 -17.81 -11.28
C ASP A 332 21.66 -16.38 -11.18
N ARG A 333 22.70 -16.04 -11.97
CA ARG A 333 23.39 -14.75 -11.83
C ARG A 333 23.67 -14.04 -13.15
N ILE A 334 23.42 -12.73 -13.20
CA ILE A 334 23.79 -11.83 -14.30
C ILE A 334 24.70 -10.72 -13.76
N LEU A 335 25.86 -10.51 -14.39
CA LEU A 335 26.78 -9.42 -14.12
C LEU A 335 27.09 -8.65 -15.42
N ILE A 336 26.64 -7.40 -15.47
CA ILE A 336 26.88 -6.48 -16.58
C ILE A 336 28.10 -5.61 -16.27
N THR A 337 29.01 -5.46 -17.23
CA THR A 337 30.32 -4.80 -17.07
C THR A 337 30.49 -3.51 -17.88
N GLY A 338 29.63 -3.20 -18.85
CA GLY A 338 29.76 -1.98 -19.66
C GLY A 338 28.79 -1.89 -20.85
N THR A 339 28.95 -0.89 -21.71
CA THR A 339 28.20 -0.78 -22.98
C THR A 339 28.94 -1.49 -24.11
N GLU A 340 28.23 -1.80 -25.21
CA GLU A 340 28.85 -2.31 -26.44
C GLU A 340 28.58 -1.37 -27.64
N PRO A 341 29.61 -0.85 -28.32
CA PRO A 341 29.42 0.11 -29.41
C PRO A 341 29.10 -0.51 -30.79
N ALA A 342 29.23 -1.83 -30.96
CA ALA A 342 29.21 -2.46 -32.29
C ALA A 342 27.93 -3.25 -32.60
N ASN A 343 27.51 -4.19 -31.75
CA ASN A 343 26.44 -5.15 -32.04
C ASN A 343 25.21 -5.04 -31.13
N PHE A 344 24.93 -3.83 -30.62
CA PHE A 344 23.86 -3.55 -29.68
C PHE A 344 22.44 -3.56 -30.29
N ILE A 345 21.43 -3.80 -29.44
CA ILE A 345 20.03 -3.53 -29.76
C ILE A 345 19.69 -2.05 -29.53
N ASN A 346 18.97 -1.47 -30.50
CA ASN A 346 18.39 -0.13 -30.42
C ASN A 346 16.91 -0.16 -30.81
N GLU A 347 16.01 -0.12 -29.84
CA GLU A 347 14.57 -0.17 -30.06
C GLU A 347 13.77 0.56 -28.99
N THR A 348 12.49 0.80 -29.26
CA THR A 348 11.54 1.33 -28.26
C THR A 348 10.40 0.33 -28.10
N VAL A 349 10.16 -0.10 -26.86
CA VAL A 349 9.13 -1.07 -26.50
C VAL A 349 8.00 -0.36 -25.78
N THR A 350 6.75 -0.58 -26.19
CA THR A 350 5.56 -0.13 -25.43
C THR A 350 5.15 -1.25 -24.47
N LEU A 351 4.92 -0.91 -23.20
CA LEU A 351 4.54 -1.84 -22.15
C LEU A 351 3.07 -2.26 -22.25
N SER A 352 2.68 -3.25 -21.44
CA SER A 352 1.33 -3.81 -21.39
C SER A 352 0.22 -2.81 -21.01
N ASP A 353 0.56 -1.66 -20.46
CA ASP A 353 -0.39 -0.57 -20.16
C ASP A 353 -0.75 0.28 -21.40
N GLY A 354 -0.09 0.06 -22.54
CA GLY A 354 -0.33 0.74 -23.81
C GLY A 354 0.15 2.19 -23.86
N VAL A 355 0.79 2.70 -22.81
CA VAL A 355 1.18 4.12 -22.70
C VAL A 355 2.66 4.26 -22.34
N THR A 356 3.17 3.44 -21.43
CA THR A 356 4.57 3.52 -20.99
C THR A 356 5.49 2.94 -22.07
N THR A 357 6.58 3.64 -22.38
CA THR A 357 7.59 3.18 -23.33
C THR A 357 8.96 3.04 -22.68
N VAL A 358 9.72 2.03 -23.13
CA VAL A 358 11.09 1.76 -22.72
C VAL A 358 11.98 1.87 -23.94
N THR A 359 12.96 2.77 -23.90
CA THR A 359 13.99 2.90 -24.94
C THR A 359 15.19 2.05 -24.54
N ILE A 360 15.54 1.10 -25.41
CA ILE A 360 16.70 0.23 -25.29
C ILE A 360 17.75 0.73 -26.27
N ASN A 361 18.95 1.03 -25.81
CA ASN A 361 20.09 1.41 -26.65
C ASN A 361 21.39 0.93 -26.00
N GLY A 362 21.81 -0.29 -26.34
CA GLY A 362 22.99 -0.95 -25.72
C GLY A 362 24.32 -0.21 -25.94
N ASN A 363 24.41 0.66 -26.95
CA ASN A 363 25.58 1.52 -27.18
C ASN A 363 25.74 2.60 -26.10
N LEU A 364 24.61 3.15 -25.64
CA LEU A 364 24.59 4.25 -24.68
C LEU A 364 24.43 3.76 -23.24
N THR A 365 23.76 2.63 -23.03
CA THR A 365 23.39 2.17 -21.69
C THR A 365 23.58 0.64 -21.60
N PRO A 366 24.38 0.14 -20.64
CA PRO A 366 24.50 -1.30 -20.40
C PRO A 366 23.12 -1.88 -20.14
N THR A 367 22.77 -3.00 -20.78
CA THR A 367 21.38 -3.49 -20.75
C THR A 367 21.27 -4.95 -20.35
N VAL A 368 20.30 -5.27 -19.49
CA VAL A 368 19.74 -6.61 -19.35
C VAL A 368 18.33 -6.57 -19.95
N ASP A 369 18.13 -7.23 -21.08
CA ASP A 369 16.85 -7.29 -21.80
C ASP A 369 16.41 -8.74 -21.95
N ILE A 370 15.40 -9.13 -21.20
CA ILE A 370 14.91 -10.51 -21.16
C ILE A 370 13.42 -10.51 -21.45
N ARG A 371 13.06 -11.20 -22.55
CA ARG A 371 11.70 -11.34 -23.03
C ARG A 371 11.33 -12.82 -23.05
N ALA A 372 10.36 -13.22 -22.23
CA ALA A 372 9.88 -14.60 -22.13
C ALA A 372 8.47 -14.75 -22.71
N GLY A 373 8.13 -15.94 -23.19
CA GLY A 373 6.84 -16.22 -23.80
C GLY A 373 6.53 -15.34 -25.02
N THR A 374 7.54 -14.83 -25.73
CA THR A 374 7.35 -13.94 -26.89
C THR A 374 7.22 -14.73 -28.17
N THR A 375 6.43 -14.25 -29.14
CA THR A 375 6.38 -14.82 -30.50
C THR A 375 7.44 -14.23 -31.44
N ASN A 376 8.22 -13.24 -30.98
CA ASN A 376 9.19 -12.51 -31.80
C ASN A 376 10.61 -13.10 -31.74
N PHE A 377 10.75 -14.34 -32.18
CA PHE A 377 12.04 -15.05 -32.23
C PHE A 377 12.73 -14.98 -33.60
N ASN A 378 12.09 -14.38 -34.61
CA ASN A 378 12.65 -14.30 -35.96
C ASN A 378 13.80 -13.28 -36.04
N PRO A 379 14.96 -13.62 -36.64
CA PRO A 379 16.07 -12.69 -36.80
C PRO A 379 15.71 -11.55 -37.76
N PRO A 380 15.90 -10.28 -37.38
CA PRO A 380 16.14 -9.23 -38.37
C PRO A 380 17.57 -9.38 -38.92
N GLY A 381 17.71 -9.58 -40.25
CA GLY A 381 18.93 -9.15 -40.96
C GLY A 381 20.12 -10.10 -41.12
N ILE A 382 19.99 -11.43 -40.98
CA ILE A 382 21.06 -12.34 -41.42
C ILE A 382 21.05 -12.43 -42.95
N THR A 383 22.00 -11.73 -43.58
CA THR A 383 22.10 -11.55 -45.04
C THR A 383 23.13 -12.48 -45.71
N GLY A 384 23.75 -13.39 -44.95
CA GLY A 384 24.61 -14.43 -45.53
C GLY A 384 23.75 -15.48 -46.23
N ALA A 385 24.07 -15.80 -47.48
CA ALA A 385 23.33 -16.78 -48.28
C ALA A 385 23.23 -18.16 -47.59
N THR A 386 22.10 -18.42 -46.92
CA THR A 386 21.78 -19.71 -46.31
C THR A 386 20.96 -20.57 -47.26
N THR A 387 21.52 -20.93 -48.43
CA THR A 387 20.83 -21.87 -49.32
C THR A 387 20.96 -23.30 -48.77
N GLY A 388 20.01 -23.73 -47.92
CA GLY A 388 19.74 -25.16 -47.69
C GLY A 388 19.27 -25.57 -46.30
N PHE A 389 19.92 -25.12 -45.22
CA PHE A 389 19.80 -25.79 -43.90
C PHE A 389 19.54 -24.89 -42.69
N SER A 390 19.46 -23.56 -42.84
CA SER A 390 19.06 -22.68 -41.72
C SER A 390 17.53 -22.66 -41.60
N ALA A 391 16.97 -23.47 -40.71
CA ALA A 391 15.57 -23.30 -40.34
C ALA A 391 15.47 -22.05 -39.43
N PRO A 392 14.58 -21.08 -39.71
CA PRO A 392 14.21 -20.10 -38.70
C PRO A 392 13.69 -20.87 -37.45
N PRO A 393 13.88 -20.32 -36.24
CA PRO A 393 13.33 -20.94 -35.04
C PRO A 393 11.86 -21.34 -35.26
N ASN A 394 11.52 -22.60 -35.01
CA ASN A 394 10.15 -23.07 -35.17
C ASN A 394 9.24 -22.32 -34.17
N PRO A 395 8.20 -21.61 -34.62
CA PRO A 395 7.30 -20.90 -33.70
C PRO A 395 6.56 -21.82 -32.72
N ASN A 396 6.52 -23.13 -32.99
CA ASN A 396 5.78 -24.12 -32.21
C ASN A 396 6.64 -24.77 -31.10
N GLY A 397 7.55 -24.02 -30.48
CA GLY A 397 8.28 -24.50 -29.30
C GLY A 397 7.31 -25.05 -28.25
N THR A 398 7.66 -26.16 -27.59
CA THR A 398 6.77 -26.85 -26.62
C THR A 398 6.74 -26.18 -25.24
N ALA A 399 6.86 -24.85 -25.20
CA ALA A 399 6.87 -24.11 -23.96
C ALA A 399 5.54 -24.26 -23.22
N THR A 400 5.61 -24.42 -21.89
CA THR A 400 4.42 -24.55 -21.03
C THR A 400 4.20 -23.31 -20.15
N SER A 401 5.22 -22.47 -20.02
CA SER A 401 5.15 -21.21 -19.27
C SER A 401 6.06 -20.14 -19.87
N ALA A 402 5.79 -18.89 -19.49
CA ALA A 402 6.55 -17.68 -19.82
C ALA A 402 7.22 -17.08 -18.57
N ASN A 403 7.70 -17.94 -17.66
CA ASN A 403 8.28 -17.50 -16.39
C ASN A 403 9.66 -16.87 -16.60
N ILE A 404 9.98 -15.83 -15.85
CA ILE A 404 11.35 -15.32 -15.72
C ILE A 404 11.77 -15.52 -14.26
N THR A 405 12.78 -16.34 -14.02
CA THR A 405 13.32 -16.58 -12.68
C THR A 405 14.81 -16.25 -12.65
N ILE A 406 15.16 -15.20 -11.89
CA ILE A 406 16.54 -14.75 -11.76
C ILE A 406 16.89 -14.53 -10.29
N ASN A 407 17.94 -15.20 -9.81
CA ASN A 407 18.35 -15.07 -8.42
C ASN A 407 19.13 -13.76 -8.17
N ARG A 408 20.00 -13.34 -9.08
CA ARG A 408 20.78 -12.10 -8.92
C ARG A 408 21.09 -11.39 -10.22
N ILE A 409 20.80 -10.09 -10.28
CA ILE A 409 21.23 -9.19 -11.36
C ILE A 409 22.11 -8.08 -10.76
N ILE A 410 23.26 -7.84 -11.38
CA ILE A 410 24.13 -6.69 -11.11
C ILE A 410 24.34 -5.95 -12.43
N ALA A 411 23.76 -4.75 -12.56
CA ALA A 411 23.82 -3.92 -13.75
C ALA A 411 24.11 -2.44 -13.41
N PRO A 412 25.34 -2.09 -13.02
CA PRO A 412 25.67 -0.77 -12.48
C PRO A 412 25.34 0.36 -13.46
N GLY A 413 24.36 1.21 -13.12
CA GLY A 413 23.92 2.32 -13.98
C GLY A 413 23.25 1.89 -15.28
N GLY A 414 22.99 0.59 -15.45
CA GLY A 414 22.39 0.01 -16.65
C GLY A 414 20.87 -0.07 -16.60
N LEU A 415 20.26 -0.29 -17.76
CA LEU A 415 18.84 -0.60 -17.88
C LEU A 415 18.63 -2.09 -17.58
N VAL A 416 17.69 -2.41 -16.69
CA VAL A 416 17.17 -3.77 -16.54
C VAL A 416 15.73 -3.79 -17.02
N PHE A 417 15.48 -4.47 -18.13
CA PHE A 417 14.17 -4.67 -18.73
C PHE A 417 13.81 -6.15 -18.75
N LEU A 418 12.80 -6.53 -17.97
CA LEU A 418 12.28 -7.89 -17.90
C LEU A 418 10.82 -7.86 -18.29
N THR A 419 10.43 -8.65 -19.30
CA THR A 419 9.04 -8.69 -19.72
C THR A 419 8.65 -10.09 -20.15
N ASN A 420 7.42 -10.46 -19.83
CA ASN A 420 6.74 -11.54 -20.54
C ASN A 420 5.48 -11.01 -21.22
N GLN A 421 5.40 -9.73 -21.54
CA GLN A 421 4.27 -9.09 -22.21
C GLN A 421 4.62 -8.53 -23.60
N TYR A 422 5.88 -8.64 -24.02
CA TYR A 422 6.29 -8.22 -25.36
C TYR A 422 5.90 -9.25 -26.43
N GLN A 423 4.93 -8.88 -27.29
CA GLN A 423 4.36 -9.75 -28.32
C GLN A 423 4.08 -11.16 -27.76
N PRO A 424 3.20 -11.25 -26.75
CA PRO A 424 3.08 -12.42 -25.91
C PRO A 424 2.38 -13.54 -26.66
N ASN A 425 2.84 -14.79 -26.52
CA ASN A 425 2.03 -15.96 -26.84
C ASN A 425 0.89 -16.07 -25.82
N PRO A 426 -0.38 -15.83 -26.20
CA PRO A 426 -1.48 -15.75 -25.24
C PRO A 426 -1.82 -17.10 -24.60
N ALA A 427 -1.30 -18.22 -25.14
CA ALA A 427 -1.53 -19.55 -24.57
C ALA A 427 -0.67 -19.84 -23.33
N LEU A 428 0.31 -19.00 -23.02
CA LEU A 428 1.23 -19.21 -21.90
C LEU A 428 0.93 -18.25 -20.75
N SER A 429 0.91 -18.78 -19.53
CA SER A 429 0.99 -18.00 -18.30
C SER A 429 2.45 -17.83 -17.86
N GLY A 430 2.75 -16.78 -17.11
CA GLY A 430 4.08 -16.63 -16.54
C GLY A 430 4.20 -15.54 -15.49
N ASP A 431 4.94 -15.84 -14.44
CA ASP A 431 5.33 -14.91 -13.38
C ASP A 431 6.78 -14.45 -13.59
N ILE A 432 7.12 -13.30 -13.01
CA ILE A 432 8.50 -12.80 -12.96
C ILE A 432 8.96 -12.77 -11.50
N THR A 433 10.04 -13.50 -11.20
CA THR A 433 10.67 -13.54 -9.88
C THR A 433 12.12 -13.10 -9.98
N VAL A 434 12.46 -12.03 -9.26
CA VAL A 434 13.83 -11.52 -9.16
C VAL A 434 14.19 -11.37 -7.69
N ASN A 435 15.13 -12.20 -7.21
CA ASN A 435 15.46 -12.18 -5.78
C ASN A 435 16.28 -10.94 -5.41
N ASN A 436 17.36 -10.68 -6.15
CA ASN A 436 18.27 -9.55 -5.90
C ASN A 436 18.54 -8.80 -7.21
N LEU A 437 18.31 -7.50 -7.25
CA LEU A 437 18.65 -6.64 -8.38
C LEU A 437 19.42 -5.43 -7.87
N ILE A 438 20.64 -5.24 -8.38
CA ILE A 438 21.52 -4.11 -8.05
C ILE A 438 21.83 -3.37 -9.35
N ALA A 439 21.22 -2.22 -9.56
CA ALA A 439 21.51 -1.32 -10.68
C ALA A 439 22.25 -0.04 -10.23
N THR A 440 22.90 -0.09 -9.08
CA THR A 440 23.56 1.07 -8.44
C THR A 440 24.82 1.47 -9.19
N ALA A 441 25.03 2.77 -9.42
CA ALA A 441 26.33 3.27 -9.86
C ALA A 441 26.68 4.63 -9.25
N ALA A 442 27.97 4.77 -8.91
CA ALA A 442 28.51 5.95 -8.26
C ALA A 442 28.44 7.18 -9.18
N ALA A 443 29.29 7.26 -10.21
CA ALA A 443 29.38 8.44 -11.08
C ALA A 443 28.28 8.51 -12.16
N ALA A 444 27.77 7.34 -12.62
CA ALA A 444 26.83 7.27 -13.74
C ALA A 444 25.37 7.56 -13.35
N GLY A 445 25.03 7.55 -12.05
CA GLY A 445 23.64 7.49 -11.59
C GLY A 445 23.12 6.07 -11.53
N GLY A 446 22.10 5.85 -10.71
CA GLY A 446 21.40 4.58 -10.64
C GLY A 446 20.72 4.23 -11.96
N GLY A 447 20.75 2.94 -12.30
CA GLY A 447 20.13 2.41 -13.51
C GLY A 447 18.61 2.24 -13.38
N ASN A 448 17.90 2.37 -14.50
CA ASN A 448 16.45 2.20 -14.54
C ASN A 448 16.07 0.72 -14.55
N VAL A 449 14.98 0.37 -13.87
CA VAL A 449 14.45 -0.99 -13.80
C VAL A 449 13.01 -1.00 -14.24
N VAL A 450 12.69 -1.84 -15.22
CA VAL A 450 11.34 -2.02 -15.74
C VAL A 450 11.00 -3.51 -15.77
N ILE A 451 9.93 -3.89 -15.09
CA ILE A 451 9.41 -5.27 -15.05
C ILE A 451 7.94 -5.25 -15.48
N ASP A 452 7.61 -5.98 -16.55
CA ASP A 452 6.26 -6.03 -17.14
C ASP A 452 5.77 -7.49 -17.25
N SER A 453 4.86 -7.89 -16.35
CA SER A 453 4.42 -9.28 -16.16
C SER A 453 2.95 -9.49 -16.53
N ARG A 454 2.67 -10.58 -17.25
CA ARG A 454 1.34 -11.10 -17.54
C ARG A 454 0.74 -11.89 -16.37
N GLY A 455 1.56 -12.23 -15.39
CA GLY A 455 1.17 -12.91 -14.15
C GLY A 455 1.59 -12.07 -12.96
N ARG A 456 2.19 -12.70 -11.95
CA ARG A 456 2.71 -12.04 -10.75
C ARG A 456 4.11 -11.46 -10.97
N ILE A 457 4.46 -10.49 -10.13
CA ILE A 457 5.85 -10.09 -9.88
C ILE A 457 6.16 -10.43 -8.41
N VAL A 458 7.28 -11.14 -8.17
CA VAL A 458 7.71 -11.52 -6.82
C VAL A 458 9.11 -10.96 -6.54
N THR A 459 9.25 -10.16 -5.49
CA THR A 459 10.50 -9.44 -5.14
C THR A 459 10.99 -9.80 -3.73
N PRO A 460 11.50 -11.02 -3.49
CA PRO A 460 11.70 -11.55 -2.13
C PRO A 460 12.79 -10.85 -1.31
N ASN A 461 13.87 -10.35 -1.93
CA ASN A 461 14.94 -9.68 -1.18
C ASN A 461 15.00 -8.20 -1.49
N PHE A 462 15.75 -7.76 -2.52
CA PHE A 462 15.87 -6.33 -2.76
C PHE A 462 16.06 -5.94 -4.23
N LEU A 463 15.47 -4.81 -4.58
CA LEU A 463 15.69 -4.07 -5.81
C LEU A 463 16.30 -2.71 -5.44
N ASP A 464 17.54 -2.46 -5.88
CA ASP A 464 18.30 -1.24 -5.56
C ASP A 464 18.73 -0.53 -6.85
N THR A 465 18.24 0.69 -7.05
CA THR A 465 18.63 1.58 -8.15
C THR A 465 19.32 2.83 -7.64
N SER A 466 19.99 2.80 -6.49
CA SER A 466 20.54 4.00 -5.86
C SER A 466 21.78 4.56 -6.57
N GLY A 467 21.89 5.89 -6.63
CA GLY A 467 23.08 6.65 -7.05
C GLY A 467 24.14 6.72 -5.95
N ALA A 468 24.48 5.56 -5.38
CA ALA A 468 25.33 5.43 -4.21
C ALA A 468 26.70 4.81 -4.54
N ASP A 469 27.73 5.31 -3.87
CA ASP A 469 29.06 4.72 -3.80
C ASP A 469 29.21 3.91 -2.50
N TYR A 470 29.00 2.59 -2.63
CA TYR A 470 29.14 1.61 -1.54
C TYR A 470 30.59 1.21 -1.25
N SER A 471 31.59 1.78 -1.95
CA SER A 471 33.01 1.54 -1.62
C SER A 471 33.43 2.21 -0.30
N THR A 472 32.59 3.08 0.24
CA THR A 472 32.80 3.81 1.48
C THR A 472 31.82 3.33 2.57
N ASN A 473 32.22 3.42 3.84
CA ASN A 473 31.35 3.13 4.98
C ASN A 473 31.30 4.35 5.92
N PRO A 474 30.14 5.01 6.09
CA PRO A 474 28.86 4.75 5.41
C PRO A 474 28.92 5.05 3.90
N ALA A 475 27.98 4.47 3.14
CA ALA A 475 27.87 4.71 1.70
C ALA A 475 27.69 6.20 1.39
N ARG A 476 28.30 6.68 0.30
CA ARG A 476 28.20 8.07 -0.15
C ARG A 476 27.26 8.19 -1.33
N TYR A 477 26.21 8.99 -1.20
CA TYR A 477 25.27 9.28 -2.28
C TYR A 477 25.77 10.49 -3.07
N ILE A 478 26.14 10.26 -4.33
CA ILE A 478 26.85 11.27 -5.15
C ILE A 478 26.18 11.53 -6.51
N SER A 479 25.16 10.74 -6.88
CA SER A 479 24.43 10.85 -8.14
C SER A 479 22.94 10.57 -7.96
N ARG A 480 22.15 10.70 -9.03
CA ARG A 480 20.68 10.49 -9.02
C ARG A 480 20.35 8.99 -8.91
N GLY A 481 19.30 8.64 -8.16
CA GLY A 481 18.72 7.29 -8.16
C GLY A 481 17.95 6.99 -9.45
N GLY A 482 17.98 5.74 -9.90
CA GLY A 482 17.30 5.27 -11.11
C GLY A 482 15.81 5.00 -10.88
N ASP A 483 15.00 5.19 -11.92
CA ASP A 483 13.56 5.01 -11.83
C ASP A 483 13.19 3.51 -11.88
N MET A 484 12.18 3.11 -11.10
CA MET A 484 11.68 1.72 -11.00
C MET A 484 10.20 1.66 -11.42
N THR A 485 9.88 0.80 -12.40
CA THR A 485 8.51 0.59 -12.88
C THR A 485 8.18 -0.90 -12.91
N LEU A 486 7.21 -1.33 -12.10
CA LEU A 486 6.72 -2.71 -12.06
C LEU A 486 5.24 -2.72 -12.47
N ILE A 487 4.91 -3.45 -13.52
CA ILE A 487 3.55 -3.60 -14.06
C ILE A 487 3.19 -5.09 -14.06
N ALA A 488 2.07 -5.45 -13.44
CA ALA A 488 1.61 -6.84 -13.36
C ALA A 488 0.11 -6.95 -13.67
N LEU A 489 -0.29 -7.94 -14.48
CA LEU A 489 -1.71 -8.32 -14.56
C LEU A 489 -2.15 -9.06 -13.28
N GLY A 490 -1.26 -9.86 -12.68
CA GLY A 490 -1.45 -10.46 -11.36
C GLY A 490 -0.86 -9.60 -10.24
N ASP A 491 -0.59 -10.21 -9.09
CA ASP A 491 -0.11 -9.50 -7.91
C ASP A 491 1.34 -9.03 -8.04
N ILE A 492 1.65 -7.86 -7.48
CA ILE A 492 3.01 -7.51 -7.07
C ILE A 492 3.15 -7.92 -5.60
N PHE A 493 3.88 -9.02 -5.38
CA PHE A 493 4.04 -9.63 -4.06
C PHE A 493 5.45 -9.37 -3.51
N MET A 494 5.49 -8.76 -2.33
CA MET A 494 6.68 -8.49 -1.54
C MET A 494 6.67 -9.39 -0.29
N PRO A 495 7.37 -10.53 -0.31
CA PRO A 495 7.60 -11.37 0.87
C PRO A 495 8.19 -10.62 2.08
N PRO A 496 8.25 -11.26 3.26
CA PRO A 496 8.89 -10.65 4.42
C PRO A 496 10.36 -10.32 4.15
N SER A 497 10.79 -9.12 4.56
CA SER A 497 12.14 -8.55 4.33
C SER A 497 12.44 -8.02 2.91
N SER A 498 11.42 -7.92 2.05
CA SER A 498 11.52 -7.29 0.72
C SER A 498 11.80 -5.78 0.78
N ARG A 499 12.78 -5.31 -0.01
CA ARG A 499 13.19 -3.89 -0.06
C ARG A 499 13.23 -3.39 -1.49
N ILE A 500 12.59 -2.26 -1.76
CA ILE A 500 12.64 -1.58 -3.06
C ILE A 500 13.12 -0.17 -2.78
N PHE A 501 14.31 0.20 -3.28
CA PHE A 501 14.87 1.51 -2.99
C PHE A 501 15.56 2.19 -4.17
N SER A 502 15.36 3.50 -4.24
CA SER A 502 15.96 4.39 -5.23
C SER A 502 16.41 5.69 -4.57
N GLU A 503 17.66 5.70 -4.10
CA GLU A 503 18.22 6.81 -3.33
C GLU A 503 19.31 7.57 -4.11
N GLY A 504 19.50 8.85 -3.84
CA GLY A 504 20.56 9.62 -4.47
C GLY A 504 20.64 11.07 -3.98
N ILE A 505 21.42 11.91 -4.67
CA ILE A 505 21.34 13.38 -4.49
C ILE A 505 19.99 13.95 -5.01
N VAL A 506 19.32 13.14 -5.84
CA VAL A 506 17.93 13.21 -6.31
C VAL A 506 17.43 11.76 -6.23
N GLY A 507 16.28 11.52 -5.62
CA GLY A 507 15.69 10.17 -5.58
C GLY A 507 15.10 9.78 -6.94
N GLY A 508 15.09 8.49 -7.29
CA GLY A 508 14.37 7.99 -8.47
C GLY A 508 12.92 7.67 -8.13
N ASN A 509 12.04 7.75 -9.13
CA ASN A 509 10.63 7.46 -8.99
C ASN A 509 10.41 5.94 -8.86
N ILE A 510 9.46 5.52 -8.03
CA ILE A 510 9.06 4.13 -7.89
C ILE A 510 7.57 4.02 -8.23
N THR A 511 7.25 3.24 -9.26
CA THR A 511 5.87 3.02 -9.72
C THR A 511 5.54 1.54 -9.72
N LEU A 512 4.56 1.15 -8.89
CA LEU A 512 4.01 -0.21 -8.85
C LEU A 512 2.56 -0.18 -9.34
N ARG A 513 2.27 -0.93 -10.41
CA ARG A 513 0.92 -1.03 -10.99
C ARG A 513 0.51 -2.49 -11.11
N SER A 514 -0.61 -2.86 -10.50
CA SER A 514 -1.18 -4.21 -10.61
C SER A 514 -2.65 -4.14 -11.01
N GLN A 515 -3.10 -5.07 -11.84
CA GLN A 515 -4.54 -5.26 -12.10
C GLN A 515 -5.23 -6.14 -11.04
N SER A 516 -4.48 -6.68 -10.07
CA SER A 516 -4.98 -7.54 -8.99
C SER A 516 -4.68 -6.91 -7.63
N ALA A 517 -3.46 -7.07 -7.11
CA ALA A 517 -3.07 -6.55 -5.81
C ALA A 517 -1.59 -6.16 -5.69
N ILE A 518 -1.30 -5.22 -4.79
CA ILE A 518 0.04 -4.98 -4.26
C ILE A 518 0.04 -5.43 -2.80
N ILE A 519 0.90 -6.40 -2.48
CA ILE A 519 0.89 -7.07 -1.17
C ILE A 519 2.29 -7.03 -0.57
N GLN A 520 2.43 -6.31 0.53
CA GLN A 520 3.57 -6.40 1.42
C GLN A 520 3.24 -7.35 2.57
N ALA A 521 3.93 -8.49 2.62
CA ALA A 521 3.69 -9.49 3.64
C ALA A 521 4.21 -9.02 5.02
N PRO A 522 3.46 -9.29 6.11
CA PRO A 522 3.87 -8.92 7.46
C PRO A 522 5.16 -9.63 7.88
N THR A 523 6.00 -8.95 8.68
CA THR A 523 7.26 -9.49 9.20
C THR A 523 7.26 -9.37 10.73
N ALA A 524 7.72 -10.41 11.43
CA ALA A 524 7.98 -10.36 12.87
C ALA A 524 9.36 -9.75 13.20
N SER A 525 10.27 -9.76 12.22
CA SER A 525 11.62 -9.20 12.28
C SER A 525 12.12 -8.89 10.88
N GLY A 526 12.68 -7.70 10.66
CA GLY A 526 13.19 -7.25 9.36
C GLY A 526 12.32 -6.16 8.72
N ASN A 527 12.95 -5.13 8.16
CA ASN A 527 12.23 -4.01 7.54
C ASN A 527 11.95 -4.38 6.08
N SER A 528 10.68 -4.64 5.74
CA SER A 528 10.24 -4.52 4.36
C SER A 528 9.99 -3.03 4.08
N TYR A 529 10.50 -2.47 2.99
CA TYR A 529 10.23 -1.06 2.67
C TYR A 529 10.27 -0.74 1.18
N ILE A 530 9.42 0.20 0.77
CA ILE A 530 9.51 0.87 -0.53
C ILE A 530 9.98 2.29 -0.23
N GLU A 531 11.15 2.69 -0.71
CA GLU A 531 11.74 3.99 -0.37
C GLU A 531 12.38 4.69 -1.57
N SER A 532 11.96 5.91 -1.83
CA SER A 532 12.75 6.87 -2.62
C SER A 532 13.33 7.92 -1.66
N ALA A 533 14.60 8.31 -1.82
CA ALA A 533 15.20 9.27 -0.91
C ALA A 533 16.21 10.22 -1.55
N THR A 534 16.24 11.45 -1.06
CA THR A 534 17.28 12.45 -1.40
C THR A 534 18.25 12.69 -0.25
N TYR A 535 19.55 12.70 -0.56
CA TYR A 535 20.67 13.07 0.30
C TYR A 535 21.27 14.44 -0.09
N GLY A 536 20.78 15.06 -1.17
CA GLY A 536 21.31 16.29 -1.74
C GLY A 536 20.31 17.45 -1.76
N ALA A 537 20.58 18.44 -2.61
CA ALA A 537 19.66 19.56 -2.84
C ALA A 537 18.48 19.22 -3.77
N GLY A 538 18.51 18.05 -4.41
CA GLY A 538 17.46 17.58 -5.30
C GLY A 538 16.24 17.03 -4.58
N GLN A 539 15.16 16.81 -5.33
CA GLN A 539 13.93 16.24 -4.79
C GLN A 539 14.05 14.71 -4.58
N GLY A 540 13.38 14.18 -3.56
CA GLY A 540 13.06 12.76 -3.48
C GLY A 540 12.15 12.37 -4.65
N GLY A 541 12.24 11.12 -5.11
CA GLY A 541 11.39 10.65 -6.21
C GLY A 541 9.97 10.34 -5.72
N ASP A 542 9.01 10.42 -6.63
CA ASP A 542 7.62 10.07 -6.35
C ASP A 542 7.48 8.54 -6.16
N VAL A 543 6.64 8.12 -5.20
CA VAL A 543 6.27 6.72 -4.99
C VAL A 543 4.78 6.56 -5.32
N ASN A 544 4.49 5.81 -6.38
CA ASN A 544 3.13 5.62 -6.91
C ASN A 544 2.72 4.15 -6.82
N LEU A 545 1.68 3.85 -6.04
CA LEU A 545 1.08 2.52 -5.92
C LEU A 545 -0.33 2.54 -6.50
N ASN A 546 -0.62 1.67 -7.46
CA ASN A 546 -1.94 1.57 -8.09
C ASN A 546 -2.36 0.11 -8.27
N ALA A 547 -3.39 -0.33 -7.55
CA ALA A 547 -3.99 -1.65 -7.70
C ALA A 547 -5.39 -1.69 -7.06
N PRO A 548 -6.31 -2.55 -7.52
CA PRO A 548 -7.62 -2.71 -6.87
C PRO A 548 -7.52 -3.01 -5.37
N THR A 549 -6.57 -3.85 -4.96
CA THR A 549 -6.30 -4.13 -3.55
C THR A 549 -4.85 -3.80 -3.19
N ILE A 550 -4.63 -3.03 -2.13
CA ILE A 550 -3.31 -2.73 -1.60
C ILE A 550 -3.27 -3.11 -0.11
N SER A 551 -2.40 -4.07 0.23
CA SER A 551 -2.18 -4.53 1.61
C SER A 551 -0.74 -4.25 2.01
N LEU A 552 -0.56 -3.36 3.00
CA LEU A 552 0.74 -2.89 3.45
C LEU A 552 0.93 -3.19 4.93
N SER A 553 2.14 -3.56 5.31
CA SER A 553 2.46 -3.97 6.68
C SER A 553 3.73 -3.34 7.23
N ASN A 554 4.34 -2.42 6.48
CA ASN A 554 5.62 -1.81 6.83
C ASN A 554 5.80 -0.46 6.10
N PHE A 555 7.03 -0.04 5.80
CA PHE A 555 7.30 1.30 5.28
C PHE A 555 7.02 1.46 3.76
N VAL A 556 6.41 2.58 3.39
CA VAL A 556 6.35 3.14 2.03
C VAL A 556 6.61 4.64 2.13
N GLN A 557 7.71 5.14 1.55
CA GLN A 557 8.21 6.47 1.87
C GLN A 557 8.89 7.19 0.68
N SER A 558 8.72 8.52 0.62
CA SER A 558 9.57 9.43 -0.16
C SER A 558 10.24 10.44 0.77
N ASN A 559 11.53 10.21 1.06
CA ASN A 559 12.22 10.82 2.19
C ASN A 559 13.25 11.88 1.81
N VAL A 560 13.51 12.80 2.75
CA VAL A 560 14.67 13.69 2.74
C VAL A 560 15.58 13.31 3.90
N ARG A 561 16.79 12.86 3.58
CA ARG A 561 17.73 12.36 4.58
C ARG A 561 18.38 13.52 5.36
N ARG A 562 18.99 13.17 6.49
CA ARG A 562 19.51 14.15 7.45
C ARG A 562 20.52 15.09 6.79
N GLY A 563 20.28 16.40 6.87
CA GLY A 563 21.17 17.44 6.36
C GLY A 563 21.02 17.75 4.87
N ALA A 564 20.14 17.06 4.16
CA ALA A 564 19.85 17.35 2.75
C ALA A 564 18.96 18.60 2.62
N PRO A 565 19.34 19.63 1.83
CA PRO A 565 18.51 20.83 1.66
C PRO A 565 17.35 20.66 0.66
N GLY A 566 17.24 19.51 -0.02
CA GLY A 566 16.18 19.22 -0.98
C GLY A 566 14.81 18.93 -0.36
N SER A 567 13.81 18.68 -1.19
CA SER A 567 12.42 18.37 -0.77
C SER A 567 12.06 16.90 -0.98
N GLY A 568 11.07 16.38 -0.25
CA GLY A 568 10.53 15.03 -0.47
C GLY A 568 9.70 14.96 -1.75
N GLY A 569 9.63 13.78 -2.36
CA GLY A 569 8.70 13.50 -3.45
C GLY A 569 7.30 13.19 -2.93
N ARG A 570 6.34 12.97 -3.81
CA ARG A 570 4.96 12.64 -3.44
C ARG A 570 4.81 11.14 -3.18
N LEU A 571 3.93 10.78 -2.25
CA LEU A 571 3.44 9.42 -2.09
C LEU A 571 1.99 9.38 -2.57
N ILE A 572 1.71 8.61 -3.62
CA ILE A 572 0.37 8.51 -4.21
C ILE A 572 -0.07 7.05 -4.19
N ILE A 573 -1.21 6.79 -3.54
CA ILE A 573 -1.82 5.47 -3.48
C ILE A 573 -3.21 5.56 -4.11
N THR A 574 -3.49 4.67 -5.06
CA THR A 574 -4.80 4.54 -5.70
C THR A 574 -5.27 3.09 -5.63
N ALA A 575 -6.41 2.83 -4.98
CA ALA A 575 -6.95 1.49 -4.83
C ALA A 575 -8.47 1.48 -4.75
N ASN A 576 -9.09 0.30 -4.75
CA ASN A 576 -10.47 0.17 -4.26
C ASN A 576 -10.42 -0.11 -2.75
N SER A 577 -9.49 -0.96 -2.30
CA SER A 577 -9.26 -1.25 -0.89
C SER A 577 -7.80 -1.04 -0.51
N LEU A 578 -7.56 -0.18 0.47
CA LEU A 578 -6.27 -0.02 1.15
C LEU A 578 -6.35 -0.57 2.58
N GLN A 579 -5.51 -1.56 2.89
CA GLN A 579 -5.36 -2.12 4.23
C GLN A 579 -3.94 -1.87 4.73
N GLY A 580 -3.81 -1.08 5.78
CA GLY A 580 -2.58 -0.89 6.54
C GLY A 580 -2.64 -1.68 7.84
N ASN A 581 -1.65 -2.53 8.10
CA ASN A 581 -1.49 -3.24 9.38
C ASN A 581 -0.07 -3.06 9.91
N GLY A 582 0.14 -2.09 10.80
CA GLY A 582 1.48 -1.66 11.21
C GLY A 582 2.27 -0.94 10.11
N ALA A 583 1.60 -0.47 9.06
CA ALA A 583 2.23 0.21 7.94
C ALA A 583 2.60 1.65 8.26
N ILE A 584 3.68 2.15 7.66
CA ILE A 584 4.11 3.54 7.79
C ILE A 584 4.24 4.12 6.38
N LEU A 585 3.21 4.84 5.97
CA LEU A 585 3.01 5.43 4.65
C LEU A 585 3.33 6.92 4.76
N SER A 586 4.61 7.27 4.74
CA SER A 586 5.02 8.59 5.19
C SER A 586 6.17 9.21 4.42
N ASN A 587 6.14 10.53 4.28
CA ASN A 587 7.29 11.31 3.83
C ASN A 587 7.98 11.95 5.03
N VAL A 588 9.16 11.44 5.39
CA VAL A 588 9.94 11.98 6.51
C VAL A 588 11.07 12.84 5.98
N THR A 589 11.08 14.11 6.37
CA THR A 589 12.20 15.02 6.14
C THR A 589 13.02 15.25 7.41
N ARG A 590 14.34 15.11 7.28
CA ARG A 590 15.34 15.53 8.27
C ARG A 590 16.20 16.68 7.70
N GLY A 591 15.62 17.43 6.76
CA GLY A 591 16.27 18.39 5.86
C GLY A 591 15.28 19.44 5.33
N GLY A 592 15.17 19.63 4.01
CA GLY A 592 14.20 20.58 3.42
C GLY A 592 12.73 20.18 3.58
N ASN A 593 11.85 20.58 2.65
CA ASN A 593 10.40 20.40 2.81
C ASN A 593 9.95 18.94 2.61
N GLY A 594 8.95 18.49 3.37
CA GLY A 594 8.29 17.19 3.15
C GLY A 594 7.44 17.21 1.87
N GLY A 595 7.33 16.06 1.20
CA GLY A 595 6.42 15.90 0.08
C GLY A 595 5.00 15.53 0.52
N ASN A 596 4.02 15.74 -0.36
CA ASN A 596 2.61 15.45 -0.08
C ASN A 596 2.31 13.95 -0.11
N VAL A 597 1.33 13.53 0.68
CA VAL A 597 0.79 12.17 0.70
C VAL A 597 -0.67 12.20 0.25
N ILE A 598 -1.00 11.46 -0.80
CA ILE A 598 -2.34 11.44 -1.41
C ILE A 598 -2.81 9.98 -1.49
N ILE A 599 -3.94 9.69 -0.85
CA ILE A 599 -4.56 8.36 -0.87
C ILE A 599 -5.97 8.47 -1.44
N ASN A 600 -6.21 7.79 -2.55
CA ASN A 600 -7.52 7.65 -3.17
C ASN A 600 -7.93 6.18 -3.10
N ALA A 601 -8.94 5.85 -2.29
CA ALA A 601 -9.49 4.49 -2.30
C ALA A 601 -10.94 4.41 -1.82
N ASP A 602 -11.76 3.51 -2.39
CA ASP A 602 -13.15 3.34 -1.94
C ASP A 602 -13.22 3.00 -0.43
N ALA A 603 -12.37 2.10 0.04
CA ALA A 603 -12.28 1.71 1.45
C ALA A 603 -10.85 1.77 1.98
N ILE A 604 -10.65 2.46 3.10
CA ILE A 604 -9.36 2.57 3.80
C ILE A 604 -9.51 2.00 5.21
N SER A 605 -8.63 1.07 5.58
CA SER A 605 -8.54 0.51 6.93
C SER A 605 -7.10 0.61 7.44
N LEU A 606 -6.89 1.36 8.53
CA LEU A 606 -5.59 1.56 9.16
C LEU A 606 -5.58 0.99 10.58
N ASP A 607 -4.97 -0.18 10.76
CA ASP A 607 -4.71 -0.75 12.09
C ASP A 607 -3.26 -0.54 12.48
N ARG A 608 -3.01 0.13 13.62
CA ARG A 608 -1.64 0.46 14.09
C ARG A 608 -0.75 1.13 13.02
N SER A 609 -1.36 1.76 12.02
CA SER A 609 -0.68 2.26 10.82
C SER A 609 -0.65 3.78 10.80
N VAL A 610 0.33 4.36 10.13
CA VAL A 610 0.50 5.80 9.99
C VAL A 610 0.49 6.17 8.51
N VAL A 611 -0.30 7.18 8.16
CA VAL A 611 -0.22 7.92 6.90
C VAL A 611 0.22 9.33 7.24
N GLY A 612 1.28 9.86 6.65
CA GLY A 612 1.63 11.24 7.00
C GLY A 612 2.86 11.89 6.39
N SER A 613 3.00 13.19 6.64
CA SER A 613 4.21 13.96 6.30
C SER A 613 4.84 14.53 7.57
N GLU A 614 6.14 14.35 7.73
CA GLU A 614 6.83 14.60 8.99
C GLU A 614 8.12 15.39 8.77
N THR A 615 8.32 16.51 9.47
CA THR A 615 9.58 17.27 9.43
C THR A 615 10.30 17.25 10.78
N PHE A 616 11.59 16.92 10.78
CA PHE A 616 12.48 16.92 11.96
C PHE A 616 13.71 17.81 11.75
N SER A 617 13.67 18.70 10.76
CA SER A 617 14.83 19.50 10.38
C SER A 617 15.13 20.58 11.41
N PRO A 618 16.33 20.62 12.02
CA PRO A 618 16.75 21.74 12.85
C PRO A 618 17.07 22.99 12.01
N ASN A 619 17.23 22.85 10.69
CA ASN A 619 17.65 23.91 9.78
C ASN A 619 16.49 24.59 9.03
N GLY A 620 15.24 24.22 9.34
CA GLY A 620 14.06 24.70 8.62
C GLY A 620 13.55 23.71 7.55
N GLY A 621 12.23 23.52 7.47
CA GLY A 621 11.53 22.78 6.42
C GLY A 621 10.08 22.48 6.82
N LYS A 622 9.10 22.79 5.95
CA LYS A 622 7.67 22.53 6.19
C LYS A 622 7.33 21.06 5.96
N ALA A 623 6.43 20.48 6.74
CA ALA A 623 5.84 19.19 6.39
C ALA A 623 4.92 19.35 5.17
N GLY A 624 4.76 18.29 4.38
CA GLY A 624 3.84 18.26 3.24
C GLY A 624 2.38 18.07 3.68
N ASP A 625 1.46 18.30 2.76
CA ASP A 625 0.03 18.09 3.00
C ASP A 625 -0.34 16.61 2.89
N VAL A 626 -1.40 16.20 3.58
CA VAL A 626 -1.96 14.84 3.55
C VAL A 626 -3.40 14.89 3.10
N GLU A 627 -3.72 14.17 2.01
CA GLU A 627 -5.04 14.14 1.40
C GLU A 627 -5.59 12.70 1.37
N ILE A 628 -6.79 12.50 1.90
CA ILE A 628 -7.50 11.23 1.95
C ILE A 628 -8.84 11.38 1.23
N ASN A 629 -9.05 10.59 0.17
CA ASN A 629 -10.32 10.52 -0.57
C ASN A 629 -10.85 9.08 -0.52
N ALA A 630 -12.04 8.88 0.05
CA ALA A 630 -12.64 7.55 0.18
C ALA A 630 -14.18 7.53 0.22
N ASN A 631 -14.77 6.34 0.18
CA ASN A 631 -16.17 6.14 0.56
C ASN A 631 -16.26 5.82 2.06
N THR A 632 -15.40 4.93 2.56
CA THR A 632 -15.34 4.57 4.00
C THR A 632 -13.91 4.61 4.53
N PHE A 633 -13.73 5.15 5.74
CA PHE A 633 -12.43 5.21 6.42
C PHE A 633 -12.53 4.64 7.84
N VAL A 634 -11.64 3.72 8.18
CA VAL A 634 -11.55 3.12 9.51
C VAL A 634 -10.12 3.21 10.01
N ALA A 635 -9.93 3.73 11.23
CA ALA A 635 -8.65 3.70 11.93
C ALA A 635 -8.80 3.07 13.31
N THR A 636 -8.02 2.01 13.57
CA THR A 636 -8.07 1.23 14.80
C THR A 636 -6.71 1.15 15.49
N ASN A 637 -6.74 1.01 16.82
CA ASN A 637 -5.57 0.69 17.64
C ASN A 637 -4.35 1.58 17.33
N GLY A 638 -4.53 2.91 17.35
CA GLY A 638 -3.46 3.86 17.04
C GLY A 638 -3.21 4.10 15.55
N GLY A 639 -4.19 3.83 14.68
CA GLY A 639 -4.14 4.19 13.26
C GLY A 639 -4.24 5.70 13.06
N GLN A 640 -3.27 6.33 12.40
CA GLN A 640 -3.19 7.79 12.29
C GLN A 640 -3.06 8.27 10.84
N VAL A 641 -3.70 9.41 10.55
CA VAL A 641 -3.40 10.26 9.40
C VAL A 641 -2.88 11.57 9.96
N ARG A 642 -1.61 11.91 9.68
CA ARG A 642 -0.96 13.02 10.37
C ARG A 642 -0.02 13.85 9.52
N SER A 643 0.05 15.12 9.86
CA SER A 643 1.14 16.01 9.47
C SER A 643 1.80 16.54 10.75
N PHE A 644 3.12 16.59 10.85
CA PHE A 644 3.72 17.23 12.02
C PHE A 644 5.08 17.86 11.77
N THR A 645 5.41 18.82 12.63
CA THR A 645 6.74 19.41 12.76
C THR A 645 7.39 19.09 14.12
N GLY A 646 8.60 18.56 14.07
CA GLY A 646 9.49 18.28 15.20
C GLY A 646 10.80 19.07 15.17
N GLY A 647 10.88 20.07 14.28
CA GLY A 647 12.04 20.94 14.10
C GLY A 647 11.62 22.39 13.90
N ILE A 648 12.22 23.09 12.93
CA ILE A 648 11.80 24.44 12.54
C ILE A 648 11.00 24.34 11.23
N GLY A 649 9.79 24.90 11.19
CA GLY A 649 8.89 24.88 10.03
C GLY A 649 7.46 24.49 10.39
N ASP A 650 6.49 24.93 9.59
CA ASP A 650 5.07 24.62 9.81
C ASP A 650 4.75 23.15 9.51
N ALA A 651 3.74 22.60 10.20
CA ALA A 651 3.09 21.38 9.78
C ALA A 651 2.21 21.65 8.55
N GLY A 652 2.08 20.66 7.66
CA GLY A 652 1.14 20.69 6.53
C GLY A 652 -0.31 20.46 6.94
N ASN A 653 -1.23 20.69 6.01
CA ASN A 653 -2.67 20.47 6.21
C ASN A 653 -3.04 18.98 6.10
N VAL A 654 -4.15 18.61 6.72
CA VAL A 654 -4.76 17.28 6.61
C VAL A 654 -6.19 17.46 6.06
N THR A 655 -6.44 16.99 4.85
CA THR A 655 -7.75 17.05 4.19
C THR A 655 -8.31 15.65 4.00
N VAL A 656 -9.55 15.43 4.45
CA VAL A 656 -10.20 14.12 4.47
C VAL A 656 -11.59 14.24 3.88
N SER A 657 -11.81 13.71 2.68
CA SER A 657 -13.12 13.65 2.03
C SER A 657 -13.58 12.19 1.96
N VAL A 658 -14.56 11.82 2.79
CA VAL A 658 -15.04 10.43 2.96
C VAL A 658 -16.55 10.36 2.83
N LEU A 659 -17.06 9.92 1.68
CA LEU A 659 -18.47 10.07 1.31
C LEU A 659 -19.49 9.48 2.31
N ASP A 660 -19.24 8.28 2.83
CA ASP A 660 -20.19 7.59 3.72
C ASP A 660 -19.83 7.76 5.20
N SER A 661 -18.70 7.19 5.65
CA SER A 661 -18.43 7.15 7.09
C SER A 661 -16.95 7.07 7.47
N ILE A 662 -16.64 7.72 8.59
CA ILE A 662 -15.36 7.69 9.28
C ILE A 662 -15.55 7.04 10.65
N THR A 663 -14.79 5.99 10.96
CA THR A 663 -14.75 5.35 12.28
C THR A 663 -13.34 5.37 12.87
N LEU A 664 -13.16 6.01 14.02
CA LEU A 664 -11.89 6.13 14.73
C LEU A 664 -12.00 5.47 16.10
N THR A 665 -11.15 4.47 16.40
CA THR A 665 -11.25 3.81 17.71
C THR A 665 -9.93 3.25 18.24
N GLY A 666 -9.76 3.32 19.56
CA GLY A 666 -8.67 2.68 20.28
C GLY A 666 -7.33 3.39 20.20
N THR A 667 -6.35 2.82 20.89
CA THR A 667 -4.99 3.35 20.99
C THR A 667 -3.97 2.20 20.93
N ASN A 668 -2.70 2.50 20.65
CA ASN A 668 -1.60 1.55 20.73
C ASN A 668 -0.42 2.18 21.46
N GLY A 669 -0.07 1.66 22.65
CA GLY A 669 1.01 2.22 23.48
C GLY A 669 0.81 3.69 23.86
N GLY A 670 -0.44 4.15 23.92
CA GLY A 670 -0.81 5.55 24.18
C GLY A 670 -0.89 6.44 22.92
N VAL A 671 -0.63 5.89 21.72
CA VAL A 671 -0.88 6.58 20.46
C VAL A 671 -2.35 6.40 20.07
N PHE A 672 -3.09 7.49 19.89
CA PHE A 672 -4.51 7.50 19.53
C PHE A 672 -4.74 7.16 18.05
N SER A 673 -5.92 6.63 17.75
CA SER A 673 -6.42 6.58 16.36
C SER A 673 -7.03 7.92 15.95
N GLY A 674 -6.72 8.44 14.76
CA GLY A 674 -7.39 9.61 14.19
C GLY A 674 -6.51 10.55 13.36
N PHE A 675 -6.92 11.82 13.29
CA PHE A 675 -6.32 12.84 12.43
C PHE A 675 -5.51 13.84 13.24
N SER A 676 -4.32 14.23 12.80
CA SER A 676 -3.56 15.26 13.52
C SER A 676 -2.68 16.16 12.66
N SER A 677 -2.60 17.44 13.01
CA SER A 677 -1.60 18.38 12.51
C SER A 677 -0.91 19.05 13.71
N ASP A 678 0.30 18.59 14.06
CA ASP A 678 0.91 18.93 15.36
C ASP A 678 2.27 19.62 15.25
N VAL A 679 2.57 20.48 16.24
CA VAL A 679 3.90 21.05 16.50
C VAL A 679 4.46 20.41 17.77
N ARG A 680 5.53 19.62 17.68
CA ARG A 680 6.07 18.87 18.82
C ARG A 680 6.77 19.78 19.85
N ARG A 681 7.03 19.21 21.03
CA ARG A 681 7.85 19.85 22.07
C ARG A 681 9.21 20.26 21.48
N ASP A 682 9.66 21.46 21.85
CA ASP A 682 10.90 22.10 21.38
C ASP A 682 10.93 22.48 19.88
N ALA A 683 9.86 22.18 19.11
CA ALA A 683 9.71 22.61 17.72
C ALA A 683 9.22 24.07 17.60
N VAL A 684 9.47 24.69 16.45
CA VAL A 684 9.02 26.05 16.13
C VAL A 684 8.33 26.06 14.77
N GLY A 685 7.04 26.38 14.73
CA GLY A 685 6.20 26.39 13.55
C GLY A 685 4.72 26.35 13.93
N ASN A 686 3.83 26.63 12.99
CA ASN A 686 2.38 26.53 13.23
C ASN A 686 1.86 25.13 12.87
N ALA A 687 0.85 24.68 13.59
CA ALA A 687 0.05 23.52 13.18
C ALA A 687 -0.77 23.87 11.93
N GLY A 688 -0.91 22.90 11.02
CA GLY A 688 -1.73 23.04 9.81
C GLY A 688 -3.22 22.87 10.10
N ALA A 689 -4.06 23.18 9.12
CA ALA A 689 -5.50 22.97 9.21
C ALA A 689 -5.87 21.49 9.04
N ILE A 690 -6.95 21.06 9.68
CA ILE A 690 -7.58 19.77 9.51
C ILE A 690 -9.00 20.00 8.96
N ALA A 691 -9.27 19.57 7.74
CA ALA A 691 -10.57 19.69 7.09
C ALA A 691 -11.14 18.29 6.81
N ILE A 692 -12.36 18.02 7.30
CA ILE A 692 -13.01 16.72 7.18
C ILE A 692 -14.42 16.90 6.59
N GLU A 693 -14.70 16.21 5.50
CA GLU A 693 -16.02 16.10 4.88
C GLU A 693 -16.48 14.64 4.95
N THR A 694 -17.65 14.36 5.54
CA THR A 694 -18.17 12.99 5.58
C THR A 694 -19.70 12.87 5.71
N GLY A 695 -20.22 11.66 5.53
CA GLY A 695 -21.59 11.33 5.89
C GLY A 695 -21.78 11.22 7.41
N SER A 696 -20.93 10.45 8.09
CA SER A 696 -20.97 10.30 9.55
C SER A 696 -19.59 10.06 10.14
N LEU A 697 -19.33 10.66 11.31
CA LEU A 697 -18.09 10.51 12.07
C LEU A 697 -18.38 9.84 13.41
N SER A 698 -17.72 8.72 13.69
CA SER A 698 -17.76 8.04 14.98
C SER A 698 -16.37 7.94 15.59
N MET A 699 -16.21 8.41 16.82
CA MET A 699 -14.95 8.38 17.56
C MET A 699 -15.17 7.74 18.92
N ALA A 700 -14.34 6.76 19.28
CA ALA A 700 -14.46 6.08 20.57
C ALA A 700 -13.12 5.60 21.15
N ARG A 701 -13.12 5.25 22.44
CA ARG A 701 -11.99 4.56 23.11
C ARG A 701 -10.65 5.30 22.98
N GLY A 702 -10.65 6.62 23.12
CA GLY A 702 -9.43 7.46 23.12
C GLY A 702 -8.98 7.93 21.74
N ALA A 703 -9.88 7.95 20.74
CA ALA A 703 -9.59 8.47 19.40
C ALA A 703 -9.55 10.01 19.39
N GLN A 704 -8.69 10.62 18.57
CA GLN A 704 -8.55 12.09 18.58
C GLN A 704 -8.47 12.71 17.18
N ILE A 705 -9.04 13.91 17.06
CA ILE A 705 -8.77 14.86 15.97
C ILE A 705 -8.01 16.02 16.61
N ARG A 706 -6.76 16.26 16.18
CA ARG A 706 -5.82 17.05 16.97
C ARG A 706 -4.99 18.04 16.16
N GLY A 707 -5.19 19.33 16.40
CA GLY A 707 -4.40 20.43 15.83
C GLY A 707 -3.55 21.14 16.88
N THR A 708 -2.66 20.43 17.58
CA THR A 708 -2.08 20.93 18.85
C THR A 708 -0.64 21.44 18.73
N THR A 709 -0.32 22.50 19.49
CA THR A 709 1.07 22.97 19.67
C THR A 709 1.63 22.62 21.05
N LEU A 710 2.73 21.86 21.03
CA LEU A 710 3.57 21.48 22.19
C LEU A 710 4.89 22.28 22.25
N GLY A 711 5.21 23.04 21.18
CA GLY A 711 6.43 23.84 21.03
C GLY A 711 6.16 25.35 20.98
N ARG A 712 6.58 26.03 19.92
CA ARG A 712 6.28 27.45 19.67
C ARG A 712 5.58 27.63 18.33
N GLY A 713 4.35 28.15 18.35
CA GLY A 713 3.51 28.49 17.20
C GLY A 713 2.03 28.29 17.49
N ASN A 714 1.17 28.70 16.58
CA ASN A 714 -0.28 28.65 16.77
C ASN A 714 -0.83 27.22 16.56
N ALA A 715 -1.94 26.91 17.24
CA ALA A 715 -2.70 25.69 17.03
C ALA A 715 -3.40 25.68 15.65
N GLY A 716 -3.76 24.49 15.18
CA GLY A 716 -4.35 24.26 13.85
C GLY A 716 -5.87 24.48 13.86
N ARG A 717 -6.42 25.07 12.78
CA ARG A 717 -7.87 25.14 12.59
C ARG A 717 -8.43 23.74 12.33
N ILE A 718 -9.59 23.42 12.89
CA ILE A 718 -10.30 22.16 12.63
C ILE A 718 -11.67 22.51 12.05
N GLU A 719 -11.97 21.99 10.86
CA GLU A 719 -13.25 22.14 10.16
C GLU A 719 -13.81 20.74 9.89
N ILE A 720 -15.02 20.46 10.37
CA ILE A 720 -15.70 19.18 10.19
C ILE A 720 -17.09 19.42 9.62
N GLU A 721 -17.36 18.87 8.44
CA GLU A 721 -18.66 18.85 7.79
C GLU A 721 -19.15 17.40 7.69
N ALA A 722 -20.13 17.03 8.52
CA ALA A 722 -20.70 15.69 8.57
C ALA A 722 -22.22 15.73 8.28
N THR A 723 -22.64 15.33 7.08
CA THR A 723 -24.03 15.55 6.62
C THR A 723 -25.12 14.89 7.46
N ARG A 724 -24.81 13.83 8.23
CA ARG A 724 -25.76 13.16 9.12
C ARG A 724 -25.45 13.35 10.60
N SER A 725 -24.29 12.85 11.05
CA SER A 725 -24.02 12.79 12.50
C SER A 725 -22.55 12.74 12.87
N ILE A 726 -22.24 13.26 14.05
CA ILE A 726 -20.95 13.12 14.75
C ILE A 726 -21.22 12.53 16.13
N ALA A 727 -20.54 11.43 16.48
CA ALA A 727 -20.64 10.77 17.77
C ALA A 727 -19.25 10.60 18.40
N LEU A 728 -19.03 11.22 19.56
CA LEU A 728 -17.81 11.12 20.37
C LEU A 728 -18.13 10.37 21.67
N ASP A 729 -17.44 9.26 21.90
CA ASP A 729 -17.72 8.40 23.05
C ASP A 729 -16.48 8.10 23.91
N GLY A 730 -16.54 8.58 25.16
CA GLY A 730 -15.67 8.28 26.28
C GLY A 730 -14.17 8.37 26.08
N GLY A 731 -13.43 7.52 26.79
CA GLY A 731 -11.97 7.46 26.75
C GLY A 731 -11.47 6.05 27.08
N ILE A 732 -10.16 5.89 27.18
CA ILE A 732 -9.54 4.63 27.58
C ILE A 732 -8.44 4.89 28.61
N LEU A 733 -8.35 4.02 29.62
CA LEU A 733 -7.21 4.00 30.52
C LEU A 733 -6.08 3.18 29.89
N VAL A 734 -4.92 3.81 29.68
CA VAL A 734 -3.75 3.14 29.11
C VAL A 734 -2.67 3.00 30.18
N THR A 735 -2.26 1.75 30.42
CA THR A 735 -1.08 1.47 31.24
C THR A 735 0.18 1.75 30.43
N ILE A 736 0.98 2.72 30.87
CA ILE A 736 2.26 3.08 30.23
C ILE A 736 3.40 2.42 31.00
N PRO A 737 4.39 1.80 30.34
CA PRO A 737 5.58 1.28 31.02
C PRO A 737 6.25 2.38 31.87
N ASN A 738 6.61 2.03 33.11
CA ASN A 738 7.24 2.94 34.09
C ASN A 738 6.33 4.05 34.65
N ARG A 739 5.01 3.96 34.50
CA ARG A 739 4.06 4.76 35.28
C ARG A 739 3.22 3.87 36.20
N PRO A 740 3.13 4.18 37.51
CA PRO A 740 2.40 3.36 38.46
C PRO A 740 0.87 3.39 38.23
N GLU A 741 0.34 4.51 37.73
CA GLU A 741 -1.09 4.69 37.50
C GLU A 741 -1.42 4.71 35.99
N PRO A 742 -2.54 4.09 35.57
CA PRO A 742 -3.06 4.20 34.21
C PRO A 742 -3.30 5.65 33.81
N VAL A 743 -2.94 6.00 32.58
CA VAL A 743 -3.14 7.34 32.04
C VAL A 743 -4.46 7.36 31.26
N PRO A 744 -5.42 8.25 31.61
CA PRO A 744 -6.62 8.42 30.82
C PRO A 744 -6.30 9.09 29.48
N ILE A 745 -6.81 8.51 28.40
CA ILE A 745 -6.79 9.09 27.05
C ILE A 745 -8.24 9.29 26.62
N THR A 746 -8.67 10.55 26.61
CA THR A 746 -10.02 10.95 26.22
C THR A 746 -10.20 10.94 24.70
N THR A 747 -11.37 10.49 24.24
CA THR A 747 -11.82 10.74 22.87
C THR A 747 -12.09 12.22 22.71
N ALA A 748 -11.40 12.91 21.80
CA ALA A 748 -11.54 14.36 21.72
C ALA A 748 -11.27 15.00 20.35
N ILE A 749 -11.89 16.15 20.11
CA ILE A 749 -11.53 17.09 19.06
C ILE A 749 -10.82 18.27 19.73
N VAL A 750 -9.53 18.47 19.45
CA VAL A 750 -8.72 19.45 20.21
C VAL A 750 -7.83 20.33 19.33
N SER A 751 -7.88 21.64 19.57
CA SER A 751 -7.02 22.67 18.96
C SER A 751 -6.41 23.51 20.07
N GLU A 752 -5.36 22.98 20.70
CA GLU A 752 -4.84 23.51 21.96
C GLU A 752 -3.37 23.96 21.87
N VAL A 753 -3.00 24.85 22.79
CA VAL A 753 -1.61 25.26 23.06
C VAL A 753 -1.26 24.83 24.49
N THR A 754 -0.49 23.75 24.59
CA THR A 754 -0.26 22.95 25.85
C THR A 754 0.70 23.59 26.86
N PRO A 755 0.84 23.07 28.11
CA PRO A 755 1.62 23.76 29.14
C PRO A 755 3.10 23.88 28.77
N GLY A 756 3.68 25.08 28.92
CA GLY A 756 5.08 25.36 28.58
C GLY A 756 5.35 25.65 27.10
N SER A 757 4.31 25.63 26.24
CA SER A 757 4.37 26.04 24.84
C SER A 757 4.06 27.55 24.66
N GLN A 758 4.27 28.11 23.47
CA GLN A 758 3.94 29.51 23.13
C GLN A 758 3.11 29.57 21.84
N GLY A 759 1.94 30.20 21.86
CA GLY A 759 1.06 30.29 20.68
C GLY A 759 -0.35 30.71 21.03
N GLN A 760 -1.20 30.89 20.01
CA GLN A 760 -2.64 31.13 20.14
C GLN A 760 -3.43 29.87 19.73
N GLY A 761 -4.58 29.65 20.38
CA GLY A 761 -5.58 28.68 19.93
C GLY A 761 -6.24 29.11 18.62
N ASN A 762 -6.98 28.19 17.99
CA ASN A 762 -7.62 28.43 16.69
C ASN A 762 -9.11 28.05 16.72
N LEU A 763 -9.80 28.13 15.59
CA LEU A 763 -11.21 27.75 15.48
C LEU A 763 -11.38 26.23 15.33
N ILE A 764 -12.33 25.68 16.09
CA ILE A 764 -12.96 24.39 15.81
C ILE A 764 -14.36 24.68 15.27
N GLU A 765 -14.64 24.29 14.04
CA GLU A 765 -15.92 24.47 13.38
C GLU A 765 -16.53 23.11 13.03
N ILE A 766 -17.77 22.89 13.48
CA ILE A 766 -18.49 21.63 13.31
C ILE A 766 -19.84 21.92 12.67
N ASN A 767 -20.09 21.35 11.50
CA ASN A 767 -21.37 21.40 10.79
C ASN A 767 -21.92 19.97 10.68
N THR A 768 -23.09 19.70 11.25
CA THR A 768 -23.69 18.36 11.17
C THR A 768 -25.23 18.34 11.28
N GLY A 769 -25.86 17.19 11.11
CA GLY A 769 -27.26 16.99 11.51
C GLY A 769 -27.37 16.83 13.02
N GLN A 770 -26.71 15.82 13.57
CA GLN A 770 -26.72 15.49 15.00
C GLN A 770 -25.30 15.43 15.58
N LEU A 771 -25.07 16.09 16.72
CA LEU A 771 -23.84 15.96 17.50
C LEU A 771 -24.13 15.29 18.84
N SER A 772 -23.43 14.20 19.15
CA SER A 772 -23.46 13.53 20.46
C SER A 772 -22.07 13.43 21.06
N VAL A 773 -21.89 13.92 22.29
CA VAL A 773 -20.64 13.86 23.04
C VAL A 773 -20.92 13.22 24.40
N SER A 774 -20.47 11.99 24.60
CA SER A 774 -20.85 11.17 25.76
C SER A 774 -19.68 10.59 26.54
N ASN A 775 -19.96 10.16 27.78
CA ASN A 775 -19.10 9.29 28.59
C ASN A 775 -17.69 9.81 28.91
N GLY A 776 -17.50 11.13 28.93
CA GLY A 776 -16.21 11.79 29.17
C GLY A 776 -15.42 12.16 27.91
N ALA A 777 -16.01 12.05 26.72
CA ALA A 777 -15.46 12.64 25.49
C ALA A 777 -15.62 14.16 25.47
N GLY A 778 -14.76 14.90 24.74
CA GLY A 778 -14.79 16.37 24.75
C GLY A 778 -14.34 17.07 23.48
N ILE A 779 -14.68 18.35 23.38
CA ILE A 779 -14.25 19.28 22.31
C ILE A 779 -13.52 20.45 22.99
N SER A 780 -12.28 20.75 22.64
CA SER A 780 -11.52 21.77 23.35
C SER A 780 -10.65 22.63 22.43
N ALA A 781 -10.79 23.94 22.56
CA ALA A 781 -9.91 24.94 21.95
C ALA A 781 -9.14 25.75 23.01
N SER A 782 -8.97 25.17 24.21
CA SER A 782 -8.40 25.86 25.37
C SER A 782 -6.90 26.16 25.22
N THR A 783 -6.42 27.16 25.97
CA THR A 783 -4.98 27.50 26.05
C THR A 783 -4.50 27.46 27.50
N VAL A 784 -3.24 27.11 27.68
CA VAL A 784 -2.55 27.15 28.98
C VAL A 784 -1.26 27.95 28.93
N SER A 785 -1.14 28.78 27.88
CA SER A 785 0.03 29.58 27.54
C SER A 785 -0.28 31.08 27.60
N SER A 786 0.69 31.91 27.22
CA SER A 786 0.54 33.37 27.19
C SER A 786 -0.39 33.88 26.08
N GLY A 787 -0.71 33.07 25.06
CA GLY A 787 -1.63 33.46 23.97
C GLY A 787 -3.09 33.09 24.25
N ASN A 788 -4.01 33.73 23.50
CA ASN A 788 -5.47 33.55 23.65
C ASN A 788 -5.92 32.13 23.33
N ALA A 789 -7.02 31.71 23.96
CA ALA A 789 -7.70 30.47 23.63
C ALA A 789 -8.38 30.57 22.26
N GLY A 790 -8.59 29.41 21.64
CA GLY A 790 -9.36 29.26 20.41
C GLY A 790 -10.87 29.30 20.67
N SER A 791 -11.64 29.32 19.59
CA SER A 791 -13.11 29.35 19.65
C SER A 791 -13.71 28.06 19.11
N ILE A 792 -14.93 27.74 19.53
CA ILE A 792 -15.70 26.59 19.04
C ILE A 792 -17.02 27.09 18.44
N LEU A 793 -17.31 26.68 17.20
CA LEU A 793 -18.59 26.92 16.52
C LEU A 793 -19.21 25.56 16.18
N ILE A 794 -20.39 25.30 16.70
CA ILE A 794 -21.18 24.08 16.43
C ILE A 794 -22.48 24.50 15.76
N ASN A 795 -22.68 24.03 14.52
CA ASN A 795 -23.94 24.14 13.80
C ASN A 795 -24.51 22.74 13.59
N ALA A 796 -25.62 22.43 14.25
CA ALA A 796 -26.30 21.15 14.12
C ALA A 796 -27.74 21.37 13.64
N SER A 797 -28.11 20.87 12.46
CA SER A 797 -29.44 21.13 11.89
C SER A 797 -30.58 20.37 12.59
N GLU A 798 -30.28 19.40 13.45
CA GLU A 798 -31.27 18.60 14.17
C GLU A 798 -31.10 18.68 15.69
N SER A 799 -29.95 18.31 16.24
CA SER A 799 -29.74 18.34 17.71
C SER A 799 -28.28 18.31 18.14
N VAL A 800 -28.03 18.79 19.36
CA VAL A 800 -26.76 18.65 20.09
C VAL A 800 -27.02 18.03 21.47
N SER A 801 -26.28 16.98 21.81
CA SER A 801 -26.36 16.29 23.10
C SER A 801 -24.98 16.13 23.73
N PHE A 802 -24.82 16.65 24.95
CA PHE A 802 -23.68 16.39 25.81
C PHE A 802 -24.16 15.57 27.02
N ASP A 803 -23.61 14.37 27.17
CA ASP A 803 -24.00 13.44 28.22
C ASP A 803 -22.80 12.98 29.03
N GLY A 804 -22.68 13.48 30.26
CA GLY A 804 -21.53 13.19 31.12
C GLY A 804 -21.54 11.78 31.70
N ASN A 805 -20.50 11.48 32.48
CA ASN A 805 -20.42 10.26 33.28
C ASN A 805 -19.76 10.61 34.62
N PRO A 806 -20.56 11.04 35.61
CA PRO A 806 -20.03 11.51 36.89
C PRO A 806 -19.35 10.32 37.60
N GLY A 807 -18.05 10.46 37.89
CA GLY A 807 -17.28 9.44 38.62
C GLY A 807 -16.36 8.55 37.76
N ALA A 808 -16.35 8.72 36.44
CA ALA A 808 -15.30 8.14 35.60
C ALA A 808 -13.96 8.90 35.78
N PRO A 809 -12.79 8.27 35.56
CA PRO A 809 -11.49 8.94 35.69
C PRO A 809 -11.19 9.94 34.55
N PHE A 810 -12.19 10.26 33.74
CA PHE A 810 -12.07 11.14 32.57
C PHE A 810 -12.60 12.54 32.91
N PHE A 811 -12.20 13.53 32.11
CA PHE A 811 -12.80 14.85 32.16
C PHE A 811 -14.32 14.77 31.88
N PRO A 812 -15.12 15.72 32.41
CA PRO A 812 -16.53 15.85 32.06
C PRO A 812 -16.73 15.87 30.54
N SER A 813 -17.85 15.34 30.06
CA SER A 813 -18.21 15.52 28.65
C SER A 813 -18.56 16.97 28.39
N GLY A 814 -18.06 17.56 27.31
CA GLY A 814 -18.24 18.99 27.14
C GLY A 814 -17.54 19.65 25.98
N ALA A 815 -17.74 20.96 25.90
CA ALA A 815 -17.04 21.87 25.01
C ALA A 815 -16.30 22.94 25.85
N PHE A 816 -15.00 23.13 25.60
CA PHE A 816 -14.11 23.92 26.46
C PHE A 816 -13.33 24.96 25.65
N VAL A 817 -13.48 26.26 25.96
CA VAL A 817 -12.77 27.39 25.32
C VAL A 817 -12.05 28.28 26.34
N GLY A 818 -11.74 27.73 27.51
CA GLY A 818 -11.19 28.44 28.66
C GLY A 818 -9.67 28.66 28.63
N THR A 819 -9.17 29.29 29.69
CA THR A 819 -7.74 29.43 29.97
C THR A 819 -7.41 28.77 31.31
N LEU A 820 -6.45 27.82 31.34
CA LEU A 820 -6.08 27.13 32.59
C LEU A 820 -4.98 27.88 33.37
N ALA A 821 -4.71 27.42 34.59
CA ALA A 821 -3.75 28.03 35.51
C ALA A 821 -2.38 28.28 34.86
N GLY A 822 -1.92 29.54 34.94
CA GLY A 822 -0.64 29.98 34.37
C GLY A 822 -0.73 30.58 32.97
N ALA A 823 -1.90 30.56 32.33
CA ALA A 823 -2.14 31.30 31.09
C ALA A 823 -2.10 32.83 31.30
N SER A 824 -1.95 33.59 30.22
CA SER A 824 -2.16 35.05 30.24
C SER A 824 -3.00 35.59 29.08
N GLY A 825 -3.43 34.72 28.16
CA GLY A 825 -4.35 35.07 27.08
C GLY A 825 -5.80 35.14 27.55
N GLN A 826 -6.68 35.66 26.70
CA GLN A 826 -8.12 35.70 26.92
C GLN A 826 -8.78 34.35 26.55
N GLY A 827 -9.90 34.02 27.19
CA GLY A 827 -10.76 32.90 26.79
C GLY A 827 -11.41 33.13 25.42
N GLY A 828 -11.76 32.05 24.73
CA GLY A 828 -12.39 32.09 23.41
C GLY A 828 -13.91 32.08 23.48
N THR A 829 -14.57 32.07 22.32
CA THR A 829 -16.04 32.02 22.27
C THR A 829 -16.52 30.61 21.94
N LEU A 830 -17.55 30.14 22.66
CA LEU A 830 -18.31 28.94 22.31
C LEU A 830 -19.66 29.38 21.73
N THR A 831 -19.93 29.02 20.48
CA THR A 831 -21.23 29.26 19.82
C THR A 831 -21.86 27.93 19.42
N ILE A 832 -23.12 27.72 19.81
CA ILE A 832 -23.92 26.54 19.44
C ILE A 832 -25.21 27.00 18.75
N ASN A 833 -25.43 26.55 17.53
CA ASN A 833 -26.66 26.76 16.76
C ASN A 833 -27.33 25.42 16.51
N THR A 834 -28.54 25.21 17.03
CA THR A 834 -29.28 23.95 16.85
C THR A 834 -30.78 24.11 17.08
N PRO A 835 -31.65 23.18 16.68
CA PRO A 835 -33.03 23.18 17.18
C PRO A 835 -33.12 22.82 18.67
N SER A 836 -32.41 21.77 19.10
CA SER A 836 -32.51 21.26 20.47
C SER A 836 -31.14 20.94 21.07
N LEU A 837 -30.89 21.45 22.28
CA LEU A 837 -29.68 21.20 23.07
C LEU A 837 -30.02 20.44 24.36
N SER A 838 -29.31 19.35 24.63
CA SER A 838 -29.37 18.61 25.90
C SER A 838 -27.99 18.55 26.54
N VAL A 839 -27.87 18.94 27.81
CA VAL A 839 -26.66 18.81 28.62
C VAL A 839 -27.02 18.09 29.92
N THR A 840 -26.53 16.86 30.09
CA THR A 840 -26.99 15.96 31.16
C THR A 840 -25.84 15.25 31.87
N ASN A 841 -26.15 14.71 33.06
CA ASN A 841 -25.31 13.74 33.77
C ASN A 841 -23.87 14.21 34.02
N GLY A 842 -23.68 15.48 34.41
CA GLY A 842 -22.37 16.06 34.72
C GLY A 842 -21.62 16.59 33.49
N ALA A 843 -22.29 16.77 32.35
CA ALA A 843 -21.70 17.43 31.18
C ALA A 843 -21.60 18.95 31.35
N GLN A 844 -20.58 19.56 30.72
CA GLN A 844 -20.22 20.97 30.93
C GLN A 844 -19.93 21.71 29.62
N LEU A 845 -20.46 22.93 29.48
CA LEU A 845 -20.11 23.86 28.41
C LEU A 845 -19.35 25.03 29.04
N GLU A 846 -18.06 25.15 28.77
CA GLU A 846 -17.17 25.98 29.58
C GLU A 846 -16.32 26.97 28.79
N ALA A 847 -16.26 28.20 29.32
CA ALA A 847 -15.38 29.27 28.90
C ALA A 847 -14.59 29.85 30.09
N VAL A 848 -14.30 29.00 31.09
CA VAL A 848 -13.73 29.38 32.40
C VAL A 848 -12.31 29.96 32.28
N THR A 849 -11.98 30.92 33.14
CA THR A 849 -10.60 31.43 33.29
C THR A 849 -10.03 31.15 34.69
N GLU A 850 -8.83 30.56 34.71
CA GLU A 850 -7.99 30.39 35.90
C GLU A 850 -6.83 31.39 35.96
N SER A 851 -6.86 32.41 35.10
CA SER A 851 -5.68 33.18 34.73
C SER A 851 -5.87 34.69 34.88
N ARG A 852 -4.93 35.48 34.34
CA ARG A 852 -5.06 36.95 34.31
C ARG A 852 -6.01 37.43 33.19
N GLY A 853 -6.24 36.62 32.17
CA GLY A 853 -7.13 36.95 31.07
C GLY A 853 -8.59 36.75 31.43
N ASN A 854 -9.47 37.49 30.78
CA ASN A 854 -10.92 37.34 30.97
C ASN A 854 -11.40 35.96 30.48
N ALA A 855 -12.46 35.45 31.12
CA ALA A 855 -13.20 34.29 30.63
C ALA A 855 -13.84 34.58 29.27
N GLY A 856 -14.10 33.51 28.53
CA GLY A 856 -14.66 33.56 27.19
C GLY A 856 -16.18 33.68 27.18
N ASN A 857 -16.79 34.03 26.05
CA ASN A 857 -18.26 34.15 25.97
C ASN A 857 -18.89 32.83 25.49
N ILE A 858 -20.13 32.57 25.91
CA ILE A 858 -20.92 31.43 25.42
C ILE A 858 -22.22 31.95 24.81
N ASN A 859 -22.48 31.60 23.55
CA ASN A 859 -23.70 31.94 22.83
C ASN A 859 -24.42 30.65 22.41
N ILE A 860 -25.67 30.46 22.83
CA ILE A 860 -26.46 29.28 22.48
C ILE A 860 -27.75 29.74 21.82
N ASN A 861 -27.88 29.46 20.53
CA ASN A 861 -29.08 29.74 19.75
C ASN A 861 -29.77 28.40 19.49
N ALA A 862 -30.84 28.11 20.24
CA ALA A 862 -31.52 26.83 20.20
C ALA A 862 -33.01 26.99 19.83
N SER A 863 -33.39 26.87 18.56
CA SER A 863 -34.71 27.35 18.10
C SER A 863 -35.93 26.69 18.75
N GLU A 864 -35.78 25.52 19.38
CA GLU A 864 -36.87 24.79 20.03
C GLU A 864 -36.68 24.62 21.54
N SER A 865 -35.58 24.02 22.01
CA SER A 865 -35.45 23.69 23.43
C SER A 865 -34.02 23.56 23.96
N ILE A 866 -33.86 23.86 25.24
CA ILE A 866 -32.66 23.55 26.03
C ILE A 866 -33.06 22.75 27.28
N LEU A 867 -32.41 21.61 27.49
CA LEU A 867 -32.50 20.81 28.72
C LEU A 867 -31.15 20.76 29.42
N LEU A 868 -31.07 21.25 30.66
CA LEU A 868 -29.92 21.09 31.55
C LEU A 868 -30.34 20.25 32.76
N SER A 869 -29.70 19.09 32.99
CA SER A 869 -30.12 18.22 34.09
C SER A 869 -28.99 17.40 34.72
N GLY A 870 -28.79 17.58 36.02
CA GLY A 870 -27.86 16.81 36.85
C GLY A 870 -26.92 17.70 37.65
N ALA A 871 -26.32 17.13 38.71
CA ALA A 871 -25.27 17.79 39.47
C ALA A 871 -24.04 18.04 38.57
N ASP A 872 -23.28 19.11 38.87
CA ASP A 872 -22.08 19.52 38.12
C ASP A 872 -22.31 19.69 36.61
N THR A 873 -23.57 19.88 36.20
CA THR A 873 -24.01 20.02 34.81
C THR A 873 -24.33 21.47 34.53
N GLY A 874 -23.90 22.02 33.39
CA GLY A 874 -24.28 23.39 33.08
C GLY A 874 -23.47 24.11 32.03
N VAL A 875 -23.75 25.41 31.96
CA VAL A 875 -23.08 26.39 31.10
C VAL A 875 -22.31 27.38 31.97
N PHE A 876 -21.00 27.42 31.82
CA PHE A 876 -20.09 28.06 32.77
C PHE A 876 -19.12 29.03 32.08
N SER A 877 -19.23 30.31 32.38
CA SER A 877 -18.22 31.33 32.03
C SER A 877 -17.63 31.98 33.30
N ASN A 878 -17.29 31.11 34.25
CA ASN A 878 -16.84 31.50 35.58
C ASN A 878 -15.36 31.93 35.61
N THR A 879 -14.99 32.65 36.67
CA THR A 879 -13.60 32.82 37.09
C THR A 879 -13.32 31.95 38.32
N THR A 880 -12.13 31.33 38.39
CA THR A 880 -11.76 30.52 39.56
C THR A 880 -11.18 31.38 40.70
N PRO A 881 -11.05 30.86 41.94
CA PRO A 881 -10.61 31.65 43.09
C PRO A 881 -9.25 32.33 42.96
N ALA A 882 -8.37 31.80 42.09
CA ALA A 882 -7.04 32.35 41.84
C ALA A 882 -7.00 33.34 40.66
N SER A 883 -8.10 33.51 39.93
CA SER A 883 -8.18 34.37 38.74
C SER A 883 -8.17 35.86 39.10
N THR A 884 -7.55 36.66 38.23
CA THR A 884 -7.66 38.14 38.28
C THR A 884 -8.38 38.71 37.05
N GLY A 885 -8.77 37.86 36.10
CA GLY A 885 -9.57 38.24 34.94
C GLY A 885 -11.05 38.36 35.27
N ASN A 886 -11.82 39.05 34.42
CA ASN A 886 -13.27 39.17 34.56
C ASN A 886 -14.00 37.90 34.07
N GLY A 887 -15.20 37.66 34.58
CA GLY A 887 -16.13 36.65 34.05
C GLY A 887 -16.56 36.98 32.62
N GLY A 888 -16.87 35.96 31.82
CA GLY A 888 -17.40 36.13 30.47
C GLY A 888 -18.92 36.16 30.46
N ASN A 889 -19.51 36.51 29.33
CA ASN A 889 -20.97 36.61 29.20
C ASN A 889 -21.58 35.32 28.64
N ILE A 890 -22.82 35.04 29.02
CA ILE A 890 -23.64 33.96 28.48
C ILE A 890 -24.90 34.57 27.85
N SER A 891 -25.16 34.25 26.57
CA SER A 891 -26.37 34.62 25.85
C SER A 891 -27.07 33.36 25.33
N ILE A 892 -28.37 33.23 25.61
CA ILE A 892 -29.17 32.03 25.34
C ILE A 892 -30.52 32.43 24.74
N ASP A 893 -30.82 31.92 23.53
CA ASP A 893 -32.07 32.21 22.79
C ASP A 893 -32.79 30.92 22.31
N PRO A 894 -33.67 30.33 23.15
CA PRO A 894 -34.56 29.25 22.74
C PRO A 894 -36.05 29.45 23.01
N ALA A 895 -36.91 28.66 22.35
CA ALA A 895 -38.35 28.72 22.67
C ALA A 895 -38.68 28.25 24.10
N GLN A 896 -37.94 27.27 24.66
CA GLN A 896 -38.12 26.83 26.05
C GLN A 896 -36.82 26.34 26.71
N ILE A 897 -36.67 26.60 28.01
CA ILE A 897 -35.55 26.12 28.82
C ILE A 897 -36.06 25.37 30.05
N GLU A 898 -35.54 24.17 30.27
CA GLU A 898 -35.70 23.41 31.51
C GLU A 898 -34.33 23.18 32.15
N ILE A 899 -34.13 23.73 33.36
CA ILE A 899 -32.95 23.48 34.18
C ILE A 899 -33.40 22.74 35.42
N ARG A 900 -32.84 21.57 35.67
CA ARG A 900 -33.24 20.75 36.82
C ARG A 900 -32.13 19.96 37.49
N ASN A 901 -32.43 19.44 38.68
CA ASN A 901 -31.60 18.48 39.41
C ASN A 901 -30.18 18.99 39.69
N GLY A 902 -30.06 20.24 40.12
CA GLY A 902 -28.76 20.86 40.46
C GLY A 902 -27.97 21.42 39.29
N ALA A 903 -28.52 21.41 38.06
CA ALA A 903 -27.84 22.01 36.91
C ALA A 903 -27.82 23.55 36.98
N ALA A 904 -26.85 24.18 36.32
CA ALA A 904 -26.64 25.62 36.43
C ALA A 904 -26.27 26.35 35.13
N ILE A 905 -26.61 27.64 35.06
CA ILE A 905 -26.02 28.63 34.15
C ILE A 905 -25.31 29.65 35.01
N SER A 906 -24.01 29.85 34.80
CA SER A 906 -23.20 30.65 35.73
C SER A 906 -22.09 31.44 35.06
N VAL A 907 -21.93 32.68 35.52
CA VAL A 907 -20.86 33.63 35.16
C VAL A 907 -20.16 34.17 36.43
N ASP A 908 -20.14 33.34 37.47
CA ASP A 908 -19.64 33.66 38.80
C ASP A 908 -18.16 34.08 38.76
N SER A 909 -17.82 35.15 39.50
CA SER A 909 -16.42 35.55 39.71
C SER A 909 -15.93 35.15 41.09
N GLN A 910 -15.14 34.08 41.18
CA GLN A 910 -14.61 33.61 42.45
C GLN A 910 -13.27 34.29 42.82
N GLY A 911 -12.61 34.92 41.86
CA GLY A 911 -11.35 35.63 42.01
C GLY A 911 -11.52 37.12 42.32
N SER A 912 -10.62 37.95 41.78
CA SER A 912 -10.61 39.41 41.98
C SER A 912 -11.10 40.22 40.78
N GLY A 913 -11.60 39.58 39.72
CA GLY A 913 -12.25 40.26 38.57
C GLY A 913 -13.76 40.43 38.79
N THR A 914 -14.43 41.21 37.95
CA THR A 914 -15.90 41.39 38.04
C THR A 914 -16.65 40.18 37.49
N GLY A 915 -17.90 39.98 37.92
CA GLY A 915 -18.80 38.97 37.33
C GLY A 915 -19.15 39.27 35.87
N GLY A 916 -19.47 38.23 35.09
CA GLY A 916 -20.00 38.39 33.73
C GLY A 916 -21.51 38.64 33.72
N ASN A 917 -22.14 38.81 32.56
CA ASN A 917 -23.59 38.96 32.45
C ASN A 917 -24.25 37.72 31.83
N ILE A 918 -25.48 37.43 32.27
CA ILE A 918 -26.33 36.39 31.68
C ILE A 918 -27.53 37.07 31.01
N GLU A 919 -27.78 36.73 29.75
CA GLU A 919 -28.93 37.15 28.97
C GLU A 919 -29.68 35.91 28.46
N VAL A 920 -30.98 35.84 28.77
CA VAL A 920 -31.85 34.74 28.35
C VAL A 920 -33.09 35.33 27.68
N GLU A 921 -33.28 35.03 26.40
CA GLU A 921 -34.49 35.35 25.64
C GLU A 921 -35.20 34.02 25.33
N ALA A 922 -36.35 33.77 25.95
CA ALA A 922 -37.07 32.51 25.74
C ALA A 922 -38.56 32.63 26.03
N ASN A 923 -39.44 31.87 25.38
CA ASN A 923 -40.87 31.98 25.77
C ASN A 923 -41.09 31.51 27.21
N ARG A 924 -40.42 30.42 27.61
CA ARG A 924 -40.61 29.76 28.91
C ARG A 924 -39.30 29.32 29.53
N LEU A 925 -39.12 29.61 30.81
CA LEU A 925 -38.00 29.12 31.63
C LEU A 925 -38.53 28.42 32.88
N THR A 926 -38.08 27.19 33.11
CA THR A 926 -38.37 26.42 34.33
C THR A 926 -37.06 26.09 35.04
N LEU A 927 -36.93 26.57 36.29
CA LEU A 927 -35.90 26.14 37.23
C LEU A 927 -36.54 25.22 38.26
N ASP A 928 -35.96 24.03 38.41
CA ASP A 928 -36.53 23.00 39.27
C ASP A 928 -35.50 22.17 40.02
N ASN A 929 -35.75 21.85 41.29
CA ASN A 929 -34.94 20.90 42.07
C ASN A 929 -33.46 21.29 42.13
N GLY A 930 -33.16 22.42 42.76
CA GLY A 930 -31.80 22.93 42.98
C GLY A 930 -31.17 23.61 41.77
N ALA A 931 -31.95 23.89 40.72
CA ALA A 931 -31.45 24.58 39.53
C ALA A 931 -31.05 26.03 39.80
N ARG A 932 -29.95 26.50 39.20
CA ARG A 932 -29.36 27.82 39.50
C ARG A 932 -29.00 28.63 38.26
N ILE A 933 -29.37 29.91 38.24
CA ILE A 933 -28.83 30.93 37.34
C ILE A 933 -28.07 31.94 38.19
N SER A 934 -26.77 32.12 37.92
CA SER A 934 -25.87 32.79 38.86
C SER A 934 -24.86 33.73 38.20
N ALA A 935 -24.75 34.93 38.73
CA ALA A 935 -23.71 35.90 38.42
C ALA A 935 -23.10 36.46 39.72
N GLU A 936 -22.82 35.55 40.66
CA GLU A 936 -22.32 35.87 42.00
C GLU A 936 -20.82 36.20 42.00
N THR A 937 -20.38 37.01 42.95
CA THR A 937 -18.97 37.42 43.04
C THR A 937 -18.41 37.32 44.45
N ALA A 938 -17.15 36.91 44.58
CA ALA A 938 -16.53 36.68 45.87
C ALA A 938 -15.99 37.96 46.54
N SER A 939 -15.46 38.92 45.77
CA SER A 939 -14.73 40.10 46.31
C SER A 939 -14.78 41.35 45.42
N THR A 940 -15.74 41.45 44.50
CA THR A 940 -15.88 42.52 43.48
C THR A 940 -17.35 42.75 43.13
N ASP A 941 -17.62 43.66 42.21
CA ASP A 941 -18.98 43.96 41.74
C ASP A 941 -19.60 42.78 40.98
N GLY A 942 -20.86 42.49 41.34
CA GLY A 942 -21.70 41.43 40.80
C GLY A 942 -22.01 41.59 39.32
N GLY A 943 -22.22 40.47 38.64
CA GLY A 943 -22.69 40.44 37.25
C GLY A 943 -24.20 40.67 37.15
N ASN A 944 -24.71 41.06 35.98
CA ASN A 944 -26.14 41.27 35.79
C ASN A 944 -26.82 40.06 35.14
N ILE A 945 -28.09 39.82 35.47
CA ILE A 945 -28.94 38.81 34.85
C ILE A 945 -30.13 39.52 34.19
N SER A 946 -30.37 39.28 32.91
CA SER A 946 -31.54 39.76 32.16
C SER A 946 -32.32 38.56 31.62
N LEU A 947 -33.60 38.46 31.97
CA LEU A 947 -34.50 37.40 31.52
C LEU A 947 -35.69 38.02 30.78
N GLU A 948 -35.81 37.74 29.49
CA GLU A 948 -36.92 38.17 28.62
C GLU A 948 -37.79 36.94 28.29
N LEU A 949 -38.93 36.83 28.96
CA LEU A 949 -39.73 35.61 29.07
C LEU A 949 -41.24 35.83 28.82
N PRO A 950 -41.69 36.11 27.58
CA PRO A 950 -43.05 36.60 27.30
C PRO A 950 -44.18 35.73 27.85
N ASP A 951 -43.99 34.41 28.03
CA ASP A 951 -45.03 33.54 28.59
C ASP A 951 -44.86 33.28 30.10
N LEU A 952 -43.75 32.65 30.53
CA LEU A 952 -43.69 32.04 31.87
C LEU A 952 -42.27 31.82 32.42
N LEU A 953 -42.05 32.27 33.66
CA LEU A 953 -40.96 31.85 34.53
C LEU A 953 -41.50 31.00 35.70
N VAL A 954 -40.99 29.77 35.84
CA VAL A 954 -41.32 28.86 36.96
C VAL A 954 -40.09 28.60 37.82
N LEU A 955 -40.22 28.78 39.14
CA LEU A 955 -39.20 28.45 40.14
C LEU A 955 -39.73 27.41 41.12
N ARG A 956 -39.04 26.27 41.24
CA ARG A 956 -39.47 25.16 42.10
C ARG A 956 -38.32 24.49 42.84
N ARG A 957 -38.63 23.96 44.02
CA ARG A 957 -37.77 23.08 44.82
C ARG A 957 -36.31 23.58 44.91
N GLU A 958 -36.09 24.60 45.73
CA GLU A 958 -34.75 25.14 46.04
C GLU A 958 -34.02 25.77 44.84
N SER A 959 -34.76 26.30 43.86
CA SER A 959 -34.17 26.95 42.69
C SER A 959 -33.78 28.40 42.95
N GLN A 960 -32.74 28.88 42.26
CA GLN A 960 -32.13 30.18 42.56
C GLN A 960 -31.80 31.00 41.31
N ILE A 961 -32.09 32.30 41.35
CA ILE A 961 -31.54 33.33 40.46
C ILE A 961 -30.77 34.32 41.34
N SER A 962 -29.45 34.43 41.18
CA SER A 962 -28.61 35.21 42.11
C SER A 962 -27.51 36.04 41.44
N THR A 963 -27.38 37.29 41.86
CA THR A 963 -26.30 38.23 41.53
C THR A 963 -25.56 38.71 42.79
N THR A 964 -25.60 37.89 43.84
CA THR A 964 -25.08 38.24 45.17
C THR A 964 -23.57 38.49 45.15
N ALA A 965 -23.14 39.58 45.78
CA ALA A 965 -21.72 39.98 45.82
C ALA A 965 -21.11 39.98 47.23
N GLY A 966 -19.84 39.57 47.30
CA GLY A 966 -19.01 39.63 48.49
C GLY A 966 -19.17 38.42 49.42
N LYS A 967 -18.10 38.11 50.15
CA LYS A 967 -18.05 37.10 51.21
C LYS A 967 -17.73 37.76 52.54
N ALA A 968 -17.79 36.99 53.63
CA ALA A 968 -17.41 37.47 54.95
C ALA A 968 -15.97 38.05 54.96
N GLY A 969 -15.86 39.39 54.99
CA GLY A 969 -14.58 40.12 55.01
C GLY A 969 -14.09 40.69 53.67
N SER A 970 -14.84 40.54 52.57
CA SER A 970 -14.53 41.15 51.26
C SER A 970 -15.65 42.09 50.79
N SER A 971 -15.28 43.17 50.10
CA SER A 971 -16.20 44.18 49.55
C SER A 971 -16.65 43.81 48.14
N GLY A 972 -17.84 44.26 47.73
CA GLY A 972 -18.38 44.07 46.39
C GLY A 972 -19.85 44.49 46.34
N ASP A 973 -20.24 45.23 45.31
CA ASP A 973 -21.63 45.65 45.11
C ASP A 973 -22.42 44.54 44.40
N GLY A 974 -23.65 44.26 44.83
CA GLY A 974 -24.54 43.27 44.21
C GLY A 974 -24.90 43.65 42.77
N GLY A 975 -24.98 42.66 41.88
CA GLY A 975 -25.37 42.89 40.48
C GLY A 975 -26.88 43.04 40.31
N ASN A 976 -27.34 43.53 39.16
CA ASN A 976 -28.76 43.76 38.91
C ASN A 976 -29.44 42.56 38.25
N ILE A 977 -30.72 42.33 38.60
CA ILE A 977 -31.58 41.32 38.01
C ILE A 977 -32.76 42.03 37.35
N THR A 978 -32.92 41.86 36.04
CA THR A 978 -34.07 42.34 35.27
C THR A 978 -34.86 41.13 34.75
N ILE A 979 -36.16 41.09 35.04
CA ILE A 979 -37.06 40.03 34.57
C ILE A 979 -38.26 40.68 33.89
N ASP A 980 -38.44 40.43 32.60
CA ASP A 980 -39.67 40.72 31.88
C ASP A 980 -40.38 39.40 31.59
N THR A 981 -41.58 39.17 32.12
CA THR A 981 -42.27 37.90 31.90
C THR A 981 -43.79 38.01 31.88
N GLY A 982 -44.47 37.12 31.16
CA GLY A 982 -45.92 36.98 31.26
C GLY A 982 -46.34 36.67 32.70
N PHE A 983 -45.89 35.52 33.22
CA PHE A 983 -46.19 35.07 34.57
C PHE A 983 -44.93 34.61 35.31
N LEU A 984 -44.78 35.03 36.56
CA LEU A 984 -43.76 34.53 37.48
C LEU A 984 -44.41 33.63 38.53
N VAL A 985 -44.07 32.34 38.55
CA VAL A 985 -44.68 31.34 39.44
C VAL A 985 -43.62 30.65 40.29
N ALA A 986 -43.71 30.82 41.61
CA ALA A 986 -43.01 30.00 42.59
C ALA A 986 -43.99 29.41 43.61
N PHE A 987 -43.48 28.52 44.48
CA PHE A 987 -44.25 27.93 45.57
C PHE A 987 -43.68 28.38 46.91
N PRO A 988 -44.49 28.97 47.82
CA PRO A 988 -43.96 29.63 49.02
C PRO A 988 -43.06 28.77 49.92
N GLN A 989 -43.32 27.46 50.01
CA GLN A 989 -42.62 26.53 50.90
C GLN A 989 -41.50 25.76 50.19
N GLU A 990 -41.18 26.11 48.95
CA GLU A 990 -40.15 25.43 48.15
C GLU A 990 -38.82 26.20 48.10
N ASN A 991 -38.63 27.23 48.95
CA ASN A 991 -37.36 27.97 49.10
C ASN A 991 -36.70 28.36 47.76
N SER A 992 -37.49 28.88 46.82
CA SER A 992 -36.99 29.28 45.52
C SER A 992 -36.83 30.79 45.45
N ASP A 993 -35.62 31.26 45.16
CA ASP A 993 -35.20 32.61 45.54
C ASP A 993 -34.63 33.42 44.36
N ILE A 994 -34.91 34.73 44.37
CA ILE A 994 -34.33 35.74 43.50
C ILE A 994 -33.54 36.72 44.38
N THR A 995 -32.21 36.76 44.23
CA THR A 995 -31.34 37.45 45.20
C THR A 995 -30.26 38.32 44.57
N ALA A 996 -30.27 39.62 44.84
CA ALA A 996 -29.24 40.59 44.45
C ALA A 996 -28.54 41.19 45.69
N ASN A 997 -28.13 40.33 46.64
CA ASN A 997 -27.62 40.76 47.93
C ASN A 997 -26.16 41.22 47.88
N ALA A 998 -25.68 41.89 48.94
CA ALA A 998 -24.26 42.19 49.14
C ALA A 998 -23.80 41.98 50.59
N PHE A 999 -22.53 41.60 50.80
CA PHE A 999 -21.98 41.47 52.17
C PHE A 999 -21.52 42.83 52.75
N LEU A 1000 -20.42 43.42 52.23
CA LEU A 1000 -19.93 44.76 52.65
C LEU A 1000 -20.36 45.90 51.71
N GLY A 1001 -20.61 45.63 50.42
CA GLY A 1001 -20.97 46.64 49.41
C GLY A 1001 -22.47 46.97 49.36
N ARG A 1002 -22.93 47.69 48.34
CA ARG A 1002 -24.35 47.99 48.11
C ARG A 1002 -25.07 46.78 47.55
N GLY A 1003 -26.30 46.49 47.99
CA GLY A 1003 -27.16 45.51 47.32
C GLY A 1003 -27.51 45.97 45.89
N GLY A 1004 -27.71 45.04 44.98
CA GLY A 1004 -28.09 45.31 43.59
C GLY A 1004 -29.58 45.62 43.43
N ASN A 1005 -30.02 45.95 42.22
CA ASN A 1005 -31.45 46.18 41.95
C ASN A 1005 -32.12 44.94 41.35
N VAL A 1006 -33.36 44.68 41.76
CA VAL A 1006 -34.22 43.64 41.18
C VAL A 1006 -35.45 44.29 40.57
N ASP A 1007 -35.51 44.34 39.24
CA ASP A 1007 -36.62 44.92 38.48
C ASP A 1007 -37.42 43.79 37.81
N ILE A 1008 -38.69 43.63 38.19
CA ILE A 1008 -39.58 42.59 37.65
C ILE A 1008 -40.80 43.25 36.99
N ASN A 1009 -40.92 43.09 35.68
CA ASN A 1009 -42.12 43.42 34.91
C ASN A 1009 -42.88 42.12 34.64
N ALA A 1010 -44.09 41.99 35.19
CA ALA A 1010 -44.89 40.79 34.96
C ALA A 1010 -46.39 41.05 34.92
N THR A 1011 -47.17 40.20 34.23
CA THR A 1011 -48.65 40.28 34.32
C THR A 1011 -49.10 39.92 35.74
N SER A 1012 -48.49 38.90 36.35
CA SER A 1012 -48.74 38.52 37.74
C SER A 1012 -47.57 37.72 38.32
N ILE A 1013 -47.37 37.86 39.63
CA ILE A 1013 -46.36 37.12 40.41
C ILE A 1013 -47.07 36.26 41.47
N PHE A 1014 -46.71 34.98 41.56
CA PHE A 1014 -47.27 34.03 42.52
C PHE A 1014 -46.19 33.38 43.38
N GLY A 1015 -46.45 33.29 44.69
CA GLY A 1015 -45.69 32.45 45.63
C GLY A 1015 -44.32 32.96 46.10
N LEU A 1016 -43.83 34.07 45.54
CA LEU A 1016 -42.66 34.80 46.03
C LEU A 1016 -43.07 35.93 46.98
N ALA A 1017 -42.25 36.21 47.99
CA ALA A 1017 -42.43 37.35 48.88
C ALA A 1017 -41.18 38.24 48.90
N LEU A 1018 -41.38 39.55 48.82
CA LEU A 1018 -40.31 40.52 49.05
C LEU A 1018 -39.92 40.54 50.53
N ARG A 1019 -38.66 40.24 50.84
CA ARG A 1019 -38.13 40.25 52.21
C ARG A 1019 -36.82 41.03 52.30
N SER A 1020 -36.50 41.48 53.52
CA SER A 1020 -35.25 42.20 53.80
C SER A 1020 -34.06 41.29 54.07
N GLN A 1021 -34.30 39.98 54.25
CA GLN A 1021 -33.31 38.93 54.51
C GLN A 1021 -33.86 37.60 53.96
N PRO A 1022 -32.99 36.68 53.49
CA PRO A 1022 -33.41 35.35 53.06
C PRO A 1022 -34.06 34.53 54.19
N THR A 1023 -35.08 33.75 53.86
CA THR A 1023 -35.80 32.84 54.76
C THR A 1023 -35.88 31.45 54.12
N PRO A 1024 -36.30 30.40 54.85
CA PRO A 1024 -36.57 29.07 54.26
C PRO A 1024 -37.77 29.02 53.29
N LEU A 1025 -38.31 30.18 52.89
CA LEU A 1025 -39.47 30.33 52.02
C LEU A 1025 -39.02 31.02 50.74
N SER A 1026 -39.79 30.88 49.67
CA SER A 1026 -39.45 31.50 48.39
C SER A 1026 -39.42 33.03 48.49
N ASP A 1027 -38.27 33.62 48.14
CA ASP A 1027 -37.89 34.99 48.48
C ASP A 1027 -37.46 35.86 47.29
N ILE A 1028 -37.71 37.17 47.39
CA ILE A 1028 -37.05 38.20 46.57
C ILE A 1028 -36.28 39.13 47.52
N THR A 1029 -34.96 39.25 47.33
CA THR A 1029 -34.09 40.05 48.22
C THR A 1029 -33.03 40.84 47.45
N ALA A 1030 -32.74 42.06 47.91
CA ALA A 1030 -31.72 42.98 47.37
C ALA A 1030 -30.95 43.67 48.52
N SER A 1031 -30.74 42.95 49.61
CA SER A 1031 -30.26 43.48 50.88
C SER A 1031 -28.74 43.58 50.95
N SER A 1032 -28.23 44.44 51.85
CA SER A 1032 -26.81 44.44 52.21
C SER A 1032 -26.61 44.30 53.71
N GLN A 1033 -25.66 43.45 54.13
CA GLN A 1033 -25.39 43.19 55.54
C GLN A 1033 -24.72 44.39 56.24
N PHE A 1034 -23.76 45.05 55.58
CA PHE A 1034 -23.02 46.18 56.14
C PHE A 1034 -22.99 47.43 55.24
N GLY A 1035 -23.51 47.33 54.01
CA GLY A 1035 -23.67 48.45 53.08
C GLY A 1035 -25.12 48.93 52.95
N VAL A 1036 -25.42 49.62 51.84
CA VAL A 1036 -26.78 50.12 51.55
C VAL A 1036 -27.55 49.03 50.80
N SER A 1037 -28.76 48.69 51.24
CA SER A 1037 -29.62 47.76 50.49
C SER A 1037 -30.03 48.36 49.15
N GLY A 1038 -30.10 47.54 48.10
CA GLY A 1038 -30.59 47.91 46.78
C GLY A 1038 -32.11 48.00 46.72
N THR A 1039 -32.65 48.18 45.52
CA THR A 1039 -34.09 48.36 45.31
C THR A 1039 -34.73 47.12 44.69
N VAL A 1040 -35.97 46.81 45.11
CA VAL A 1040 -36.81 45.82 44.42
C VAL A 1040 -38.02 46.54 43.87
N SER A 1041 -38.16 46.53 42.55
CA SER A 1041 -39.26 47.14 41.81
C SER A 1041 -40.10 46.06 41.15
N ILE A 1042 -41.42 46.06 41.39
CA ILE A 1042 -42.35 45.11 40.80
C ILE A 1042 -43.43 45.90 40.06
N ASN A 1043 -43.47 45.73 38.74
CA ASN A 1043 -44.44 46.37 37.87
C ASN A 1043 -45.42 45.31 37.35
N THR A 1044 -46.62 45.29 37.91
CA THR A 1044 -47.75 44.50 37.41
C THR A 1044 -48.84 45.44 36.88
N PRO A 1045 -49.29 45.33 35.62
CA PRO A 1045 -50.41 46.14 35.12
C PRO A 1045 -51.65 45.94 36.00
N ASP A 1046 -52.31 47.04 36.40
CA ASP A 1046 -53.59 46.97 37.11
C ASP A 1046 -54.67 46.35 36.19
N VAL A 1047 -54.87 45.04 36.29
CA VAL A 1047 -56.01 44.37 35.67
C VAL A 1047 -57.22 44.57 36.59
N ASP A 1048 -58.07 45.57 36.32
CA ASP A 1048 -59.37 45.74 36.98
C ASP A 1048 -60.38 44.69 36.45
N PRO A 1049 -60.69 43.63 37.20
CA PRO A 1049 -61.61 42.57 36.77
C PRO A 1049 -63.07 43.05 36.75
N GLY A 1050 -63.37 44.25 37.27
CA GLY A 1050 -64.72 44.83 37.35
C GLY A 1050 -65.23 45.47 36.06
N SER A 1051 -64.35 45.70 35.08
CA SER A 1051 -64.67 46.38 33.82
C SER A 1051 -65.53 45.57 32.83
N GLY A 1052 -65.82 44.30 33.16
CA GLY A 1052 -66.74 43.42 32.43
C GLY A 1052 -68.07 43.10 33.15
N LEU A 1053 -68.37 43.74 34.28
CA LEU A 1053 -69.63 43.53 35.00
C LEU A 1053 -70.74 44.45 34.46
N VAL A 1054 -71.62 43.90 33.62
CA VAL A 1054 -72.92 44.54 33.31
C VAL A 1054 -73.78 44.53 34.56
N SER A 1055 -74.25 45.70 34.99
CA SER A 1055 -75.23 45.86 36.07
C SER A 1055 -76.62 45.39 35.63
N LEU A 1056 -77.20 44.43 36.36
CA LEU A 1056 -78.61 44.05 36.24
C LEU A 1056 -79.52 45.14 36.86
N PRO A 1057 -80.68 45.49 36.26
CA PRO A 1057 -81.55 46.54 36.79
C PRO A 1057 -82.12 46.24 38.19
N GLU A 1058 -82.06 47.25 39.05
CA GLU A 1058 -82.53 47.26 40.43
C GLU A 1058 -84.02 47.65 40.49
N GLN A 1059 -84.91 46.70 40.21
CA GLN A 1059 -86.31 46.75 40.64
C GLN A 1059 -86.74 45.34 41.08
N VAL A 1060 -86.69 45.12 42.39
CA VAL A 1060 -87.29 43.97 43.06
C VAL A 1060 -88.79 44.24 43.18
N SER A 1061 -89.63 43.49 42.48
CA SER A 1061 -91.06 43.42 42.77
C SER A 1061 -91.32 42.43 43.91
N ASP A 1062 -92.07 42.90 44.90
CA ASP A 1062 -92.43 42.26 46.17
C ASP A 1062 -93.31 41.00 45.98
N PRO A 1063 -92.88 39.80 46.44
CA PRO A 1063 -93.64 38.56 46.35
C PRO A 1063 -94.45 38.22 47.62
N SER A 1064 -94.93 39.22 48.39
CA SER A 1064 -95.76 38.99 49.58
C SER A 1064 -97.27 38.84 49.33
N ASP A 1065 -97.76 39.03 48.10
CA ASP A 1065 -99.19 39.33 47.89
C ASP A 1065 -99.98 38.44 46.93
N GLN A 1066 -99.52 37.24 46.53
CA GLN A 1066 -100.37 36.33 45.73
C GLN A 1066 -100.20 34.86 46.11
N VAL A 1067 -101.03 34.42 47.06
CA VAL A 1067 -101.41 33.01 47.24
C VAL A 1067 -102.45 32.65 46.17
N ILE A 1068 -102.30 31.45 45.57
CA ILE A 1068 -103.32 30.41 45.28
C ILE A 1068 -103.06 29.70 43.92
N VAL A 1069 -102.62 28.44 44.05
CA VAL A 1069 -103.05 27.17 43.40
C VAL A 1069 -103.26 27.11 41.88
N GLY A 1070 -102.53 26.19 41.23
CA GLY A 1070 -102.93 25.53 39.97
C GLY A 1070 -101.88 24.55 39.42
N CYS A 1071 -102.20 23.26 39.40
CA CYS A 1071 -101.39 22.17 38.79
C CYS A 1071 -101.40 22.19 37.25
N ALA A 1072 -100.31 21.76 36.59
CA ALA A 1072 -100.25 20.62 35.65
C ALA A 1072 -98.92 20.56 34.85
N ALA A 1073 -98.52 19.31 34.55
CA ALA A 1073 -97.47 18.73 33.68
C ALA A 1073 -96.99 19.55 32.44
N GLU A 1074 -95.85 19.32 31.79
CA GLU A 1074 -95.17 18.08 31.35
C GLU A 1074 -93.66 18.33 31.13
N GLY A 1075 -92.88 17.24 31.09
CA GLY A 1075 -91.42 17.27 31.04
C GLY A 1075 -90.81 17.73 29.71
N ASN A 1076 -89.49 17.99 29.77
CA ASN A 1076 -88.52 17.67 28.73
C ASN A 1076 -87.11 17.69 29.33
N SER A 1077 -86.33 16.66 29.01
CA SER A 1077 -84.95 16.44 29.43
C SER A 1077 -83.96 17.28 28.62
N PHE A 1078 -82.84 17.69 29.23
CA PHE A 1078 -81.64 18.09 28.49
C PHE A 1078 -80.47 17.17 28.88
N THR A 1079 -80.03 16.40 27.90
CA THR A 1079 -78.89 15.48 27.96
C THR A 1079 -77.64 16.22 27.49
N ILE A 1080 -76.60 16.30 28.32
CA ILE A 1080 -75.25 16.64 27.86
C ILE A 1080 -74.53 15.34 27.50
N THR A 1081 -74.45 15.09 26.20
CA THR A 1081 -73.63 14.05 25.59
C THR A 1081 -72.21 14.58 25.35
N GLY A 1082 -71.22 14.18 26.16
CA GLY A 1082 -69.84 14.49 25.82
C GLY A 1082 -68.83 14.15 26.91
N ARG A 1083 -67.95 13.19 26.60
CA ARG A 1083 -67.00 12.51 27.49
C ARG A 1083 -65.64 13.23 27.47
N GLY A 1084 -65.22 13.79 28.60
CA GLY A 1084 -63.84 14.20 28.87
C GLY A 1084 -63.40 13.59 30.19
N GLY A 1085 -62.59 12.53 30.13
CA GLY A 1085 -62.21 11.69 31.26
C GLY A 1085 -61.37 12.40 32.32
N LEU A 1086 -62.03 13.14 33.20
CA LEU A 1086 -61.52 13.53 34.51
C LEU A 1086 -62.00 12.50 35.56
N PRO A 1087 -61.15 12.02 36.47
CA PRO A 1087 -61.61 11.25 37.62
C PRO A 1087 -62.44 12.14 38.56
N GLU A 1088 -63.51 11.58 39.14
CA GLU A 1088 -64.51 12.33 39.92
C GLU A 1088 -63.97 12.96 41.22
N ASN A 1089 -62.73 12.67 41.67
CA ASN A 1089 -62.11 13.31 42.83
C ASN A 1089 -60.56 13.14 42.89
N PRO A 1090 -59.82 14.13 43.43
CA PRO A 1090 -58.34 14.17 43.52
C PRO A 1090 -57.61 13.11 44.38
N THR A 1091 -58.28 12.09 44.93
CA THR A 1091 -57.60 11.03 45.73
C THR A 1091 -57.61 9.63 45.11
N ALA A 1092 -58.16 9.46 43.90
CA ALA A 1092 -58.18 8.16 43.22
C ALA A 1092 -56.89 7.92 42.41
N ALA A 1093 -56.28 6.73 42.55
CA ALA A 1093 -55.07 6.35 41.82
C ALA A 1093 -55.34 6.11 40.33
N ILE A 1094 -54.53 6.72 39.46
CA ILE A 1094 -54.57 6.55 38.00
C ILE A 1094 -54.00 5.17 37.65
N THR A 1095 -54.86 4.27 37.13
CA THR A 1095 -54.41 3.03 36.49
C THR A 1095 -54.47 3.21 34.98
N VAL A 1096 -53.33 3.07 34.30
CA VAL A 1096 -53.21 3.21 32.84
C VAL A 1096 -53.77 1.96 32.16
N ALA A 1097 -55.00 2.06 31.63
CA ALA A 1097 -55.45 1.26 30.50
C ALA A 1097 -56.71 1.87 29.88
N ARG A 1098 -56.54 2.70 28.84
CA ARG A 1098 -57.35 2.79 27.60
C ARG A 1098 -57.13 4.12 26.90
N SER A 1099 -56.41 4.11 25.78
CA SER A 1099 -56.86 4.62 24.48
C SER A 1099 -55.65 4.80 23.55
N GLN A 1100 -55.42 3.83 22.68
CA GLN A 1100 -54.84 4.12 21.37
C GLN A 1100 -55.94 4.78 20.55
N THR A 1101 -55.69 5.98 20.03
CA THR A 1101 -56.44 6.53 18.90
C THR A 1101 -55.48 6.49 17.71
N VAL A 1102 -55.77 5.61 16.75
CA VAL A 1102 -55.11 5.57 15.44
C VAL A 1102 -55.72 6.67 14.58
N TRP A 1103 -54.88 7.46 13.93
CA TRP A 1103 -55.23 8.39 12.87
C TRP A 1103 -55.70 7.63 11.62
N GLN A 1104 -56.78 8.07 10.97
CA GLN A 1104 -57.17 7.58 9.65
C GLN A 1104 -57.21 8.71 8.63
N ASP A 1105 -56.52 8.44 7.51
CA ASP A 1105 -56.30 9.25 6.31
C ASP A 1105 -57.60 9.48 5.51
N LEU A 1106 -57.81 10.72 5.04
CA LEU A 1106 -58.99 11.24 4.36
C LEU A 1106 -58.80 11.25 2.83
N ARG A 1107 -58.70 10.08 2.19
CA ARG A 1107 -58.76 9.98 0.73
C ARG A 1107 -59.76 8.92 0.27
N ASP A 1108 -60.76 9.40 -0.45
CA ASP A 1108 -61.85 8.64 -1.07
C ASP A 1108 -61.37 8.03 -2.40
N PHE A 1109 -61.43 6.69 -2.49
CA PHE A 1109 -61.24 5.92 -3.71
C PHE A 1109 -62.44 4.98 -3.91
N SER A 1110 -63.63 5.56 -4.06
CA SER A 1110 -64.82 4.85 -4.51
C SER A 1110 -64.70 4.40 -5.97
N SER A 1111 -64.08 3.24 -6.21
CA SER A 1111 -64.39 2.39 -7.37
C SER A 1111 -63.96 0.94 -7.16
N ALA A 1112 -64.91 0.09 -6.79
CA ALA A 1112 -65.15 -1.25 -7.36
C ALA A 1112 -65.95 -2.11 -6.34
N ASN A 1113 -67.23 -2.28 -6.66
CA ASN A 1113 -68.18 -3.13 -5.94
C ASN A 1113 -67.97 -4.62 -6.27
N GLU A 1114 -68.13 -5.45 -5.22
CA GLU A 1114 -68.82 -6.77 -5.19
C GLU A 1114 -68.12 -8.02 -5.80
N PRO A 1115 -68.49 -9.26 -5.38
CA PRO A 1115 -68.76 -9.75 -4.01
C PRO A 1115 -68.36 -11.24 -3.75
N ALA A 1116 -68.47 -11.71 -2.49
CA ALA A 1116 -69.19 -12.97 -2.15
C ALA A 1116 -69.15 -13.32 -0.64
N ASN A 1117 -70.26 -13.02 0.04
CA ASN A 1117 -71.06 -13.81 0.99
C ASN A 1117 -70.49 -14.81 2.04
N THR A 1118 -70.90 -14.51 3.30
CA THR A 1118 -71.54 -15.37 4.34
C THR A 1118 -70.71 -16.22 5.31
N SER A 1119 -70.46 -15.64 6.51
CA SER A 1119 -70.91 -16.00 7.89
C SER A 1119 -70.84 -17.47 8.41
N PRO A 1120 -70.85 -17.74 9.75
CA PRO A 1120 -69.93 -17.31 10.83
C PRO A 1120 -69.55 -18.50 11.77
N GLN A 1121 -68.35 -18.53 12.40
CA GLN A 1121 -68.17 -19.12 13.76
C GLN A 1121 -66.74 -18.99 14.33
N ASN A 1122 -66.69 -18.40 15.54
CA ASN A 1122 -65.70 -18.40 16.65
C ASN A 1122 -64.19 -18.18 16.38
N PRO A 1123 -63.56 -17.13 16.95
CA PRO A 1123 -62.11 -17.05 17.08
C PRO A 1123 -61.60 -17.61 18.44
N PRO A 1124 -60.56 -18.47 18.47
CA PRO A 1124 -59.94 -18.95 19.69
C PRO A 1124 -58.68 -18.15 20.11
N SER A 1125 -58.58 -17.96 21.42
CA SER A 1125 -57.38 -18.00 22.29
C SER A 1125 -56.05 -17.36 21.84
N SER A 1126 -55.65 -16.32 22.57
CA SER A 1126 -54.33 -15.69 22.54
C SER A 1126 -53.24 -16.60 23.16
N ILE A 1127 -52.09 -16.71 22.47
CA ILE A 1127 -50.86 -17.32 22.98
C ILE A 1127 -49.76 -16.23 23.02
N SER A 1128 -49.13 -16.13 24.18
CA SER A 1128 -47.96 -15.31 24.51
C SER A 1128 -46.81 -15.49 23.52
N GLN A 1129 -46.26 -14.39 22.99
CA GLN A 1129 -44.94 -14.40 22.33
C GLN A 1129 -43.88 -13.94 23.34
N SER A 1130 -42.96 -14.86 23.63
CA SER A 1130 -41.79 -14.69 24.49
C SER A 1130 -40.71 -13.85 23.82
N LYS A 1131 -40.11 -12.92 24.59
CA LYS A 1131 -38.79 -12.31 24.31
C LYS A 1131 -37.78 -13.39 23.91
N VAL A 1132 -37.17 -13.26 22.73
CA VAL A 1132 -36.04 -14.09 22.32
C VAL A 1132 -34.79 -13.57 23.05
N GLN A 1133 -34.27 -14.39 23.95
CA GLN A 1133 -33.01 -14.14 24.65
C GLN A 1133 -31.84 -14.62 23.77
N ILE A 1134 -30.90 -13.74 23.47
CA ILE A 1134 -29.66 -14.10 22.74
C ILE A 1134 -28.74 -14.84 23.73
N ILE A 1135 -28.33 -16.06 23.38
CA ILE A 1135 -27.48 -16.93 24.20
C ILE A 1135 -26.17 -17.19 23.43
N GLU A 1136 -25.03 -17.07 24.12
CA GLU A 1136 -23.71 -17.30 23.54
C GLU A 1136 -23.54 -18.76 23.06
N ALA A 1137 -22.87 -18.94 21.92
CA ALA A 1137 -22.55 -20.26 21.39
C ALA A 1137 -21.44 -20.92 22.22
N THR A 1138 -21.68 -22.14 22.70
CA THR A 1138 -20.71 -22.91 23.52
C THR A 1138 -20.05 -24.05 22.74
N GLY A 1139 -20.41 -24.23 21.46
CA GLY A 1139 -19.78 -25.19 20.56
C GLY A 1139 -20.20 -24.97 19.12
N TRP A 1140 -19.66 -25.78 18.22
CA TRP A 1140 -20.07 -25.83 16.82
C TRP A 1140 -20.32 -27.26 16.38
N VAL A 1141 -21.24 -27.44 15.44
CA VAL A 1141 -21.56 -28.73 14.82
C VAL A 1141 -21.50 -28.60 13.30
N VAL A 1142 -21.20 -29.69 12.61
CA VAL A 1142 -21.33 -29.75 11.15
C VAL A 1142 -22.69 -30.34 10.84
N ASN A 1143 -23.55 -29.59 10.15
CA ASN A 1143 -24.87 -30.07 9.76
C ASN A 1143 -24.79 -31.14 8.65
N GLU A 1144 -25.90 -31.78 8.33
CA GLU A 1144 -25.97 -32.84 7.29
C GLU A 1144 -25.58 -32.37 5.88
N LYS A 1145 -25.42 -31.05 5.67
CA LYS A 1145 -24.97 -30.43 4.43
C LYS A 1145 -23.48 -30.07 4.44
N GLY A 1146 -22.73 -30.43 5.50
CA GLY A 1146 -21.31 -30.14 5.62
C GLY A 1146 -20.97 -28.72 6.09
N GLN A 1147 -21.95 -27.95 6.58
CA GLN A 1147 -21.76 -26.57 7.01
C GLN A 1147 -21.57 -26.48 8.53
N VAL A 1148 -20.69 -25.57 8.97
CA VAL A 1148 -20.43 -25.32 10.40
C VAL A 1148 -21.50 -24.40 10.97
N GLU A 1149 -22.21 -24.86 12.00
CA GLU A 1149 -23.21 -24.09 12.75
C GLU A 1149 -22.76 -23.90 14.21
N LEU A 1150 -22.89 -22.68 14.72
CA LEU A 1150 -22.63 -22.34 16.12
C LEU A 1150 -23.86 -22.67 16.97
N VAL A 1151 -23.68 -23.48 18.02
CA VAL A 1151 -24.77 -23.94 18.89
C VAL A 1151 -24.54 -23.57 20.35
N ALA A 1152 -25.60 -23.19 21.05
CA ALA A 1152 -25.54 -22.83 22.47
C ALA A 1152 -25.36 -24.04 23.41
N ARG A 1153 -25.66 -25.27 22.95
CA ARG A 1153 -25.36 -26.54 23.63
C ARG A 1153 -25.18 -27.68 22.60
N LEU A 1154 -24.16 -28.51 22.77
CA LEU A 1154 -23.94 -29.69 21.93
C LEU A 1154 -25.05 -30.75 22.17
N PRO A 1155 -25.68 -31.30 21.11
CA PRO A 1155 -26.66 -32.38 21.26
C PRO A 1155 -26.02 -33.62 21.88
N ASN A 1156 -26.62 -34.17 22.94
CA ASN A 1156 -26.16 -35.42 23.55
C ASN A 1156 -26.24 -36.57 22.54
N GLY A 1157 -25.09 -37.09 22.10
CA GLY A 1157 -25.01 -38.31 21.30
C GLY A 1157 -24.01 -38.29 20.14
N THR A 1158 -23.38 -37.17 19.80
CA THR A 1158 -22.36 -37.12 18.74
C THR A 1158 -20.96 -37.33 19.31
N THR A 1159 -20.44 -38.55 19.16
CA THR A 1159 -19.01 -38.86 19.34
C THR A 1159 -18.16 -38.07 18.34
N VAL A 1160 -17.52 -36.99 18.79
CA VAL A 1160 -16.45 -36.32 18.05
C VAL A 1160 -15.17 -37.12 18.26
N ARG A 1161 -14.57 -37.62 17.17
CA ARG A 1161 -13.22 -38.21 17.20
C ARG A 1161 -12.21 -37.12 17.58
N PRO A 1162 -11.29 -37.35 18.54
CA PRO A 1162 -10.38 -36.31 18.99
C PRO A 1162 -9.26 -36.11 17.95
N GLY A 1163 -9.26 -34.95 17.31
CA GLY A 1163 -8.12 -34.45 16.54
C GLY A 1163 -7.96 -32.97 16.88
N PHE A 1164 -6.82 -32.65 17.50
CA PHE A 1164 -6.37 -31.34 18.01
C PHE A 1164 -6.86 -30.95 19.41
N GLN A 1165 -6.06 -31.37 20.42
CA GLN A 1165 -5.97 -30.66 21.70
C GLN A 1165 -5.14 -29.39 21.50
N PHE A 1166 -5.72 -28.23 21.83
CA PHE A 1166 -4.97 -27.01 22.08
C PHE A 1166 -4.27 -27.12 23.46
N PRO A 1167 -3.00 -26.72 23.60
CA PRO A 1167 -2.32 -26.73 24.88
C PRO A 1167 -2.90 -25.69 25.83
N ASP A 1168 -3.09 -26.08 27.09
CA ASP A 1168 -3.58 -25.24 28.19
C ASP A 1168 -2.51 -24.22 28.61
N CYS A 1169 -2.94 -23.02 29.02
CA CYS A 1169 -2.12 -21.89 29.44
C CYS A 1169 -1.21 -22.17 30.66
N LYS A 1170 -1.26 -23.36 31.25
CA LYS A 1170 -0.36 -23.79 32.33
C LYS A 1170 0.99 -24.34 31.86
N ASP A 1171 1.15 -24.74 30.60
CA ASP A 1171 2.39 -25.36 30.10
C ASP A 1171 3.44 -24.36 29.57
N LEU A 1172 3.15 -23.05 29.60
CA LEU A 1172 4.05 -21.99 29.10
C LEU A 1172 5.03 -21.42 30.13
N GLN A 1173 5.11 -21.95 31.36
CA GLN A 1173 6.01 -21.42 32.39
C GLN A 1173 7.37 -22.13 32.52
N ASN A 1174 7.68 -23.17 31.72
CA ASN A 1174 8.95 -23.91 31.84
C ASN A 1174 9.80 -23.94 30.57
N MET A 1175 9.82 -22.86 29.79
CA MET A 1175 10.89 -22.63 28.80
C MET A 1175 11.46 -21.22 28.96
N ARG A 1176 12.58 -21.13 29.68
CA ARG A 1176 13.54 -20.01 29.64
C ARG A 1176 14.80 -20.48 28.95
#